data_AF-A0A4R6RU36-F1
#
_entry.id   AF-A0A4R6RU36-F1
#
_cell.length_a   1.000
_cell.length_b   1.000
_cell.length_c   1.000
_cell.angle_alpha   90.00
_cell.angle_beta   90.00
_cell.angle_gamma   90.00
#
_symmetry.space_group_name_H-M   'P 1'
#
loop_
_entity.id
_entity.type
_entity.pdbx_description
1 polymer ?
#
loop_
_entity_poly.entity_id
_entity_poly.type
_entity_poly.pdbx_seq_one_letter_code
_entity_poly.pdbx_strand_id
1 'polypeptide(L)'
;MRSIPTVLLGSALALLLAVSAAPANAVLPPQGDPASPEMSEVLPGEVAPDSAVSEELPATPEATEPSVLDDPATDPTDEPASSTPPSGEHAETADAADLDDAGTEDSSEMLSASPETLPVTGLIVVIPGEAPSSQRPLAGSEADEHVDGTDGVERDAAATVSDRVMVATDEGPLVEIDPALAGAEPETGERFEGLVELDETIRATIDDQIAEGGALAVGDALEAVGLAASASQVLAPVSGSVVEESAVNAAPATKAHDVDLIFFTGGANPSDNDLKALVTSASTYWKQQTNGAISQLKVNYKAKKAPTGNTKTLRCSPKYTENLWNQGAKAFGKTSQSYLTSGRHLVVIVDDNCGSLSGGVAGWGTYGKSLHSGGMVWADIGQRGGAAVSLANGLIAHEIGHNLSLGHGNTRSCTGSATDAKQSSAGKPASPCVDLEYGDVYNVMGYGSSVGGVKPPALPISQKSMLGVAPAGSVKTVNAAGGRSQTFTLQPGGGLSGLRGLKIESPTGGSYFVEYRNMSGQDSGLGLQADSWLYLDSGAQRTFIRDQGVRIMRTHTQAYSSTQNIRTSTVIPVRDTVGGRDGLAQLMRPGKNSTPWNSTARVSVVSTGATATVRVDFTPFIDVPYVHKFATEINWMSTSGLSTGIDAGGSQRKYAPSANVTREAMAAFLYRLAAPSNYTAPQTSPFKDVPKSHQFYKEIAWMYTSGLSTGISVAGGRNYAPKSSVTREAMAAFMYRLKGATYPGAAQSPFTDVKKGQPFYKEITWMYDAKLTTGIVVNGKLTYNPKGKVTREAMAAFLHRATH
;
A
#
# COMPACT_ATOMS: atom_id res chain seq x y z
N MET A 1 -66.98 -7.46 3.54
CA MET A 1 -67.15 -6.18 4.28
C MET A 1 -65.76 -5.69 4.69
N ARG A 2 -65.48 -4.37 4.59
CA ARG A 2 -64.47 -3.53 5.31
C ARG A 2 -63.27 -4.23 6.01
N SER A 3 -61.99 -3.86 5.85
CA SER A 3 -61.29 -2.83 5.03
C SER A 3 -59.76 -3.10 4.92
N ILE A 4 -59.20 -3.08 3.69
CA ILE A 4 -58.01 -2.34 3.16
C ILE A 4 -56.96 -1.77 4.17
N PRO A 5 -55.60 -1.84 3.94
CA PRO A 5 -54.79 -2.77 3.13
C PRO A 5 -53.36 -3.10 3.68
N THR A 6 -52.62 -3.89 2.89
CA THR A 6 -51.15 -4.13 2.91
C THR A 6 -50.32 -2.92 2.43
N VAL A 7 -49.05 -2.82 2.83
CA VAL A 7 -48.02 -1.94 2.22
C VAL A 7 -46.88 -2.79 1.64
N LEU A 8 -46.46 -2.51 0.40
CA LEU A 8 -45.32 -3.13 -0.26
C LEU A 8 -44.61 -2.13 -1.19
N LEU A 9 -43.30 -2.34 -1.36
CA LEU A 9 -42.26 -1.55 -2.03
C LEU A 9 -42.63 -0.71 -3.29
N GLY A 10 -41.99 0.46 -3.39
CA GLY A 10 -41.87 1.28 -4.60
C GLY A 10 -40.54 2.06 -4.63
N SER A 11 -39.83 1.98 -5.76
CA SER A 11 -38.39 2.22 -5.97
C SER A 11 -37.81 3.66 -5.87
N ALA A 12 -36.47 3.69 -5.74
CA ALA A 12 -35.51 4.55 -6.45
C ALA A 12 -35.07 5.95 -5.89
N LEU A 13 -33.80 5.96 -5.43
CA LEU A 13 -32.70 6.78 -5.98
C LEU A 13 -32.82 8.33 -5.99
N ALA A 14 -32.55 8.98 -4.84
CA ALA A 14 -31.91 10.30 -4.79
C ALA A 14 -31.42 10.68 -3.37
N LEU A 15 -30.15 10.44 -3.00
CA LEU A 15 -29.44 11.24 -1.98
C LEU A 15 -27.94 10.90 -1.92
N LEU A 16 -27.08 11.82 -2.39
CA LEU A 16 -25.64 11.94 -2.03
C LEU A 16 -24.99 13.09 -2.82
N LEU A 17 -24.95 14.30 -2.23
CA LEU A 17 -24.01 15.41 -2.51
C LEU A 17 -24.49 16.69 -1.80
N ALA A 18 -23.91 17.01 -0.63
CA ALA A 18 -23.79 18.37 -0.07
C ALA A 18 -23.21 18.38 1.37
N VAL A 19 -21.89 18.28 1.54
CA VAL A 19 -21.19 18.88 2.71
C VAL A 19 -19.80 19.37 2.30
N SER A 20 -19.64 20.68 2.11
CA SER A 20 -18.41 21.43 2.47
C SER A 20 -18.63 22.94 2.26
N ALA A 21 -19.50 23.51 3.10
CA ALA A 21 -19.37 24.93 3.43
C ALA A 21 -18.47 25.00 4.67
N ALA A 22 -17.25 25.54 4.52
CA ALA A 22 -16.36 25.75 5.64
C ALA A 22 -16.82 26.98 6.46
N PRO A 23 -16.97 26.89 7.79
CA PRO A 23 -17.15 28.06 8.62
C PRO A 23 -15.83 28.82 8.76
N ALA A 24 -15.91 30.14 8.86
CA ALA A 24 -14.73 30.99 9.05
C ALA A 24 -14.28 31.01 10.54
N ASN A 25 -12.97 30.88 10.74
CA ASN A 25 -12.18 31.26 11.93
C ASN A 25 -12.60 30.74 13.33
N ALA A 26 -11.64 30.09 14.01
CA ALA A 26 -11.00 30.69 15.21
C ALA A 26 -9.75 29.90 15.66
N VAL A 27 -8.62 30.60 15.77
CA VAL A 27 -7.54 30.24 16.70
C VAL A 27 -7.75 31.11 17.95
N LEU A 28 -7.76 30.53 19.14
CA LEU A 28 -7.81 31.26 20.42
C LEU A 28 -6.91 30.62 21.48
N PRO A 29 -6.10 31.42 22.21
CA PRO A 29 -5.50 31.04 23.49
C PRO A 29 -6.51 31.24 24.66
N PRO A 30 -6.20 30.82 25.90
CA PRO A 30 -7.22 30.22 26.77
C PRO A 30 -7.88 31.11 27.84
N GLN A 31 -9.11 30.69 28.19
CA GLN A 31 -9.78 30.67 29.51
C GLN A 31 -10.05 31.99 30.27
N GLY A 32 -11.35 32.23 30.55
CA GLY A 32 -11.86 33.30 31.42
C GLY A 32 -13.38 33.37 31.44
N ASP A 33 -14.02 32.61 32.34
CA ASP A 33 -15.45 32.67 32.70
C ASP A 33 -15.76 33.91 33.60
N PRO A 34 -17.04 34.29 33.89
CA PRO A 34 -18.33 33.70 33.47
C PRO A 34 -19.42 34.71 33.02
N ALA A 35 -20.63 34.18 32.76
CA ALA A 35 -21.98 34.71 33.08
C ALA A 35 -22.97 35.03 31.93
N SER A 36 -24.08 34.28 31.94
CA SER A 36 -25.40 34.50 31.29
C SER A 36 -26.21 35.63 32.01
N PRO A 37 -27.47 36.02 31.63
CA PRO A 37 -28.42 35.33 30.73
C PRO A 37 -29.41 36.16 29.86
N GLU A 38 -30.22 35.40 29.10
CA GLU A 38 -31.70 35.54 28.89
C GLU A 38 -32.37 36.37 27.76
N MET A 39 -33.67 36.02 27.57
CA MET A 39 -34.71 36.49 26.63
C MET A 39 -34.72 35.80 25.23
N SER A 40 -35.65 34.91 24.83
CA SER A 40 -37.14 34.90 24.80
C SER A 40 -37.74 35.86 23.74
N GLU A 41 -38.77 35.56 22.92
CA GLU A 41 -39.56 34.35 22.56
C GLU A 41 -40.50 34.76 21.35
N VAL A 42 -41.35 33.85 20.86
CA VAL A 42 -42.63 34.08 20.12
C VAL A 42 -42.64 34.13 18.57
N LEU A 43 -43.35 33.14 17.98
CA LEU A 43 -44.06 33.17 16.69
C LEU A 43 -45.57 33.40 16.97
N PRO A 44 -46.42 33.87 16.03
CA PRO A 44 -47.23 32.91 15.24
C PRO A 44 -47.77 33.41 13.86
N GLY A 45 -48.41 32.50 13.09
CA GLY A 45 -49.61 32.85 12.30
C GLY A 45 -49.64 32.43 10.81
N GLU A 46 -50.34 31.34 10.49
CA GLU A 46 -50.77 31.00 9.12
C GLU A 46 -52.11 31.66 8.75
N VAL A 47 -52.30 32.04 7.47
CA VAL A 47 -53.63 32.11 6.80
C VAL A 47 -53.48 31.84 5.28
N ALA A 48 -54.37 31.01 4.72
CA ALA A 48 -54.74 30.94 3.29
C ALA A 48 -56.29 31.04 3.20
N PRO A 49 -56.94 31.33 2.03
CA PRO A 49 -57.11 30.33 0.96
C PRO A 49 -57.36 30.85 -0.50
N ASP A 50 -57.54 29.89 -1.41
CA ASP A 50 -58.38 29.85 -2.64
C ASP A 50 -58.26 30.85 -3.81
N SER A 51 -58.04 30.32 -5.03
CA SER A 51 -59.14 29.87 -5.94
C SER A 51 -58.62 29.43 -7.32
N ALA A 52 -59.41 28.67 -8.09
CA ALA A 52 -58.99 27.95 -9.31
C ALA A 52 -59.78 28.33 -10.58
N VAL A 53 -59.19 28.08 -11.77
CA VAL A 53 -59.88 27.98 -13.08
C VAL A 53 -59.23 26.88 -13.93
N SER A 54 -60.03 26.14 -14.70
CA SER A 54 -59.65 24.98 -15.52
C SER A 54 -59.57 25.30 -17.02
N GLU A 55 -58.90 24.47 -17.83
CA GLU A 55 -59.51 23.79 -19.00
C GLU A 55 -58.58 22.81 -19.78
N GLU A 56 -59.20 21.68 -20.19
CA GLU A 56 -58.96 20.71 -21.28
C GLU A 56 -57.62 19.97 -21.58
N LEU A 57 -57.80 18.72 -22.05
CA LEU A 57 -56.84 17.74 -22.59
C LEU A 57 -57.20 17.47 -24.08
N PRO A 58 -56.34 16.86 -24.93
CA PRO A 58 -56.37 15.38 -25.04
C PRO A 58 -55.07 14.64 -25.48
N ALA A 59 -55.07 13.34 -25.15
CA ALA A 59 -54.52 12.18 -25.89
C ALA A 59 -53.00 11.91 -26.02
N THR A 60 -52.65 10.67 -25.62
CA THR A 60 -51.43 9.90 -25.92
C THR A 60 -51.81 8.57 -26.62
N PRO A 61 -50.89 7.91 -27.34
CA PRO A 61 -50.99 6.46 -27.59
C PRO A 61 -49.84 5.64 -26.95
N GLU A 62 -50.09 4.34 -26.83
CA GLU A 62 -49.34 3.34 -26.06
C GLU A 62 -48.09 2.75 -26.76
N ALA A 63 -47.28 2.02 -25.99
CA ALA A 63 -46.53 0.85 -26.48
C ALA A 63 -46.57 -0.28 -25.43
N THR A 64 -46.72 -1.53 -25.89
CA THR A 64 -47.06 -2.73 -25.10
C THR A 64 -45.88 -3.70 -24.88
N GLU A 65 -45.95 -4.50 -23.81
CA GLU A 65 -45.12 -5.73 -23.65
C GLU A 65 -45.74 -6.92 -24.42
N PRO A 66 -45.06 -8.10 -24.52
CA PRO A 66 -45.29 -9.12 -23.47
C PRO A 66 -44.13 -10.10 -23.16
N SER A 67 -44.36 -10.83 -22.05
CA SER A 67 -43.64 -11.95 -21.43
C SER A 67 -43.93 -13.34 -22.12
N VAL A 68 -43.32 -14.52 -21.86
CA VAL A 68 -42.38 -15.02 -20.82
C VAL A 68 -41.85 -16.48 -21.08
N LEU A 69 -40.79 -16.92 -20.36
CA LEU A 69 -40.37 -18.31 -19.95
C LEU A 69 -39.69 -19.38 -20.88
N ASP A 70 -38.88 -20.19 -20.16
CA ASP A 70 -38.42 -21.60 -20.28
C ASP A 70 -37.17 -22.07 -21.08
N ASP A 71 -36.38 -22.90 -20.36
CA ASP A 71 -35.16 -23.71 -20.67
C ASP A 71 -35.61 -25.22 -20.71
N PRO A 72 -34.83 -26.30 -21.03
CA PRO A 72 -33.37 -26.47 -21.03
C PRO A 72 -32.77 -27.38 -22.15
N ALA A 73 -31.52 -27.83 -21.96
CA ALA A 73 -30.60 -28.45 -22.94
C ALA A 73 -30.73 -29.96 -23.26
N THR A 74 -30.14 -30.39 -24.40
CA THR A 74 -29.63 -31.76 -24.72
C THR A 74 -28.49 -31.73 -25.77
N ASP A 75 -27.72 -32.82 -25.86
CA ASP A 75 -26.50 -33.13 -26.65
C ASP A 75 -26.56 -34.64 -27.02
N PRO A 76 -25.68 -35.33 -27.83
CA PRO A 76 -24.74 -34.99 -28.94
C PRO A 76 -25.01 -35.80 -30.26
N THR A 77 -24.18 -35.66 -31.32
CA THR A 77 -23.82 -36.79 -32.25
C THR A 77 -22.52 -36.59 -33.06
N ASP A 78 -21.61 -37.56 -32.93
CA ASP A 78 -20.68 -38.23 -33.89
C ASP A 78 -19.64 -37.54 -34.83
N GLU A 79 -18.50 -38.25 -34.92
CA GLU A 79 -17.27 -38.10 -35.76
C GLU A 79 -17.35 -38.99 -37.05
N PRO A 80 -16.32 -39.28 -37.91
CA PRO A 80 -14.85 -39.13 -37.77
C PRO A 80 -13.97 -38.72 -39.01
N ALA A 81 -12.65 -38.62 -38.77
CA ALA A 81 -11.50 -39.08 -39.62
C ALA A 81 -10.72 -38.18 -40.64
N SER A 82 -9.43 -37.95 -40.27
CA SER A 82 -8.18 -38.21 -41.06
C SER A 82 -7.72 -37.35 -42.27
N SER A 83 -6.58 -36.64 -42.15
CA SER A 83 -5.28 -37.05 -42.78
C SER A 83 -4.08 -36.07 -42.58
N THR A 84 -2.88 -36.66 -42.67
CA THR A 84 -1.45 -36.31 -42.40
C THR A 84 -0.78 -35.00 -42.91
N PRO A 85 0.47 -34.68 -42.46
CA PRO A 85 1.19 -33.40 -42.66
C PRO A 85 2.40 -33.50 -43.66
N PRO A 86 3.31 -32.51 -43.69
CA PRO A 86 4.72 -32.73 -44.03
C PRO A 86 5.72 -32.33 -42.93
N SER A 87 6.90 -32.94 -43.00
CA SER A 87 8.05 -32.83 -42.09
C SER A 87 9.20 -31.96 -42.67
N GLY A 88 10.22 -31.68 -41.84
CA GLY A 88 11.50 -31.11 -42.27
C GLY A 88 12.57 -31.27 -41.18
N GLU A 89 13.50 -32.19 -41.39
CA GLU A 89 14.63 -32.48 -40.48
C GLU A 89 15.84 -31.59 -40.77
N HIS A 90 16.72 -31.40 -39.79
CA HIS A 90 18.17 -31.38 -40.01
C HIS A 90 18.91 -31.81 -38.73
N ALA A 91 20.01 -32.56 -38.90
CA ALA A 91 20.71 -33.26 -37.83
C ALA A 91 22.12 -32.69 -37.55
N GLU A 92 22.56 -32.94 -36.31
CA GLU A 92 23.93 -33.01 -35.75
C GLU A 92 25.14 -32.50 -36.55
N THR A 93 25.95 -31.68 -35.87
CA THR A 93 27.40 -31.95 -35.73
C THR A 93 27.81 -31.62 -34.29
N ALA A 94 28.79 -32.37 -33.77
CA ALA A 94 29.38 -32.12 -32.45
C ALA A 94 30.69 -31.33 -32.61
N ASP A 95 31.00 -30.50 -31.62
CA ASP A 95 32.39 -30.25 -31.26
C ASP A 95 32.49 -29.96 -29.76
N ALA A 96 33.56 -30.43 -29.13
CA ALA A 96 33.79 -30.30 -27.70
C ALA A 96 35.14 -29.60 -27.47
N ALA A 97 35.14 -28.60 -26.60
CA ALA A 97 36.36 -27.97 -26.09
C ALA A 97 36.16 -27.64 -24.61
N ASP A 98 37.08 -28.14 -23.77
CA ASP A 98 37.21 -27.76 -22.37
C ASP A 98 37.42 -26.24 -22.23
N LEU A 99 36.75 -25.63 -21.24
CA LEU A 99 37.38 -24.61 -20.40
C LEU A 99 36.82 -24.70 -18.98
N ASP A 100 37.76 -24.97 -18.07
CA ASP A 100 37.76 -25.12 -16.62
C ASP A 100 36.62 -24.56 -15.75
N ASP A 101 36.35 -25.37 -14.73
CA ASP A 101 35.65 -25.08 -13.48
C ASP A 101 36.21 -23.84 -12.75
N ALA A 102 35.31 -22.91 -12.43
CA ALA A 102 35.48 -21.94 -11.36
C ALA A 102 34.10 -21.65 -10.74
N GLY A 103 33.65 -22.54 -9.85
CA GLY A 103 32.44 -22.31 -9.06
C GLY A 103 32.50 -21.01 -8.26
N THR A 104 31.61 -20.07 -8.57
CA THR A 104 31.26 -18.98 -7.64
C THR A 104 30.24 -19.51 -6.64
N GLU A 105 30.70 -19.83 -5.44
CA GLU A 105 29.84 -20.23 -4.33
C GLU A 105 28.90 -19.09 -3.90
N ASP A 106 27.79 -19.48 -3.28
CA ASP A 106 26.71 -18.62 -2.81
C ASP A 106 27.21 -17.78 -1.62
N SER A 107 27.59 -16.52 -1.87
CA SER A 107 28.20 -15.67 -0.84
C SER A 107 27.14 -15.07 0.09
N SER A 108 26.73 -15.86 1.09
CA SER A 108 26.48 -15.33 2.43
C SER A 108 27.67 -14.47 2.86
N GLU A 109 27.47 -13.41 3.66
CA GLU A 109 28.61 -12.66 4.20
C GLU A 109 29.40 -13.57 5.17
N MET A 110 30.59 -13.99 4.74
CA MET A 110 31.47 -14.85 5.51
C MET A 110 32.49 -13.99 6.27
N LEU A 111 32.49 -14.10 7.59
CA LEU A 111 33.43 -13.46 8.49
C LEU A 111 34.80 -14.14 8.41
N SER A 112 35.86 -13.35 8.27
CA SER A 112 37.26 -13.81 8.27
C SER A 112 38.05 -13.36 9.51
N ALA A 113 37.39 -12.62 10.41
CA ALA A 113 37.81 -12.26 11.76
C ALA A 113 36.56 -11.84 12.56
N SER A 114 36.62 -11.82 13.90
CA SER A 114 35.54 -11.32 14.73
C SER A 114 35.28 -9.81 14.51
N PRO A 115 34.04 -9.37 14.23
CA PRO A 115 33.71 -7.96 14.10
C PRO A 115 33.38 -7.34 15.47
N GLU A 116 33.50 -6.02 15.60
CA GLU A 116 33.05 -5.29 16.80
C GLU A 116 31.51 -5.26 16.95
N THR A 117 30.78 -5.45 15.83
CA THR A 117 29.31 -5.49 15.80
C THR A 117 28.80 -6.55 14.82
N LEU A 118 27.65 -7.16 15.11
CA LEU A 118 26.92 -8.03 14.16
C LEU A 118 25.55 -7.45 13.79
N PRO A 119 25.13 -7.56 12.51
CA PRO A 119 23.79 -7.18 12.08
C PRO A 119 22.76 -8.17 12.62
N VAL A 120 21.67 -7.63 13.18
CA VAL A 120 20.56 -8.41 13.74
C VAL A 120 19.27 -7.93 13.08
N THR A 121 18.66 -8.82 12.30
CA THR A 121 17.36 -8.60 11.64
C THR A 121 16.42 -9.73 12.03
N GLY A 122 15.16 -9.44 12.36
CA GLY A 122 14.23 -10.47 12.85
C GLY A 122 12.93 -9.94 13.44
N LEU A 123 12.14 -10.82 14.06
CA LEU A 123 10.87 -10.47 14.72
C LEU A 123 11.06 -10.25 16.22
N ILE A 124 10.51 -9.16 16.73
CA ILE A 124 10.47 -8.84 18.16
C ILE A 124 9.62 -9.90 18.89
N VAL A 125 10.11 -10.34 20.05
CA VAL A 125 9.43 -11.22 21.00
C VAL A 125 9.62 -10.63 22.39
N VAL A 126 8.54 -10.06 22.95
CA VAL A 126 8.53 -9.53 24.32
C VAL A 126 8.19 -10.65 25.29
N ILE A 127 9.07 -10.88 26.27
CA ILE A 127 8.91 -11.86 27.33
C ILE A 127 8.59 -11.10 28.63
N PRO A 128 7.36 -11.21 29.18
CA PRO A 128 6.98 -10.47 30.37
C PRO A 128 7.73 -10.99 31.61
N GLY A 129 8.09 -10.09 32.52
CA GLY A 129 8.80 -10.44 33.76
C GLY A 129 7.94 -11.24 34.74
N GLU A 130 8.29 -12.51 35.01
CA GLU A 130 7.65 -13.29 36.08
C GLU A 130 8.10 -12.80 37.47
N ALA A 131 7.15 -12.33 38.28
CA ALA A 131 7.38 -12.09 39.70
C ALA A 131 7.55 -13.43 40.45
N PRO A 132 8.50 -13.55 41.39
CA PRO A 132 8.78 -14.82 42.07
C PRO A 132 7.57 -15.29 42.89
N SER A 133 7.09 -16.50 42.60
CA SER A 133 5.95 -17.10 43.29
C SER A 133 6.32 -17.48 44.73
N SER A 134 5.90 -16.67 45.70
CA SER A 134 6.13 -16.96 47.12
C SER A 134 5.28 -18.15 47.57
N GLN A 135 5.90 -19.33 47.70
CA GLN A 135 5.30 -20.44 48.46
C GLN A 135 5.07 -20.00 49.90
N ARG A 136 3.81 -19.91 50.34
CA ARG A 136 3.44 -19.71 51.75
C ARG A 136 3.25 -21.06 52.46
N PRO A 137 4.01 -21.37 53.52
CA PRO A 137 3.57 -22.27 54.57
C PRO A 137 2.41 -21.63 55.37
N LEU A 138 1.62 -22.47 56.04
CA LEU A 138 0.46 -22.07 56.83
C LEU A 138 0.77 -21.84 58.32
N ALA A 139 -0.11 -21.08 58.97
CA ALA A 139 -0.34 -20.93 60.42
C ALA A 139 0.60 -20.00 61.24
N GLY A 140 0.00 -19.30 62.22
CA GLY A 140 0.67 -18.46 63.21
C GLY A 140 -0.21 -17.30 63.71
N SER A 141 -0.52 -17.27 65.00
CA SER A 141 -1.50 -16.39 65.68
C SER A 141 -0.90 -15.14 66.34
N GLU A 142 -1.71 -14.08 66.39
CA GLU A 142 -1.89 -13.10 67.50
C GLU A 142 -0.79 -12.08 67.94
N ALA A 143 -1.29 -10.83 68.12
CA ALA A 143 -1.08 -9.88 69.23
C ALA A 143 0.09 -8.85 69.29
N ASP A 144 -0.36 -7.62 69.62
CA ASP A 144 0.22 -6.60 70.51
C ASP A 144 1.32 -5.59 70.09
N GLU A 145 1.42 -4.55 70.93
CA GLU A 145 1.82 -3.17 70.65
C GLU A 145 3.32 -2.82 70.93
N HIS A 146 3.66 -1.57 70.55
CA HIS A 146 4.48 -0.60 71.32
C HIS A 146 6.00 -0.44 71.02
N VAL A 147 6.30 0.63 70.25
CA VAL A 147 7.18 1.78 70.59
C VAL A 147 8.73 1.66 70.67
N ASP A 148 9.36 2.60 69.93
CA ASP A 148 10.70 3.23 70.06
C ASP A 148 11.99 2.46 69.62
N GLY A 149 12.99 3.25 69.20
CA GLY A 149 14.37 2.81 68.95
C GLY A 149 14.82 2.87 67.48
N THR A 150 15.69 3.84 67.15
CA THR A 150 16.39 3.91 65.86
C THR A 150 17.53 2.89 65.75
N ASP A 151 17.70 2.26 64.58
CA ASP A 151 18.99 2.25 63.87
C ASP A 151 18.85 1.67 62.45
N GLY A 152 19.76 2.06 61.55
CA GLY A 152 19.60 1.89 60.11
C GLY A 152 20.02 0.53 59.56
N VAL A 153 19.18 -0.03 58.68
CA VAL A 153 19.57 -0.97 57.62
C VAL A 153 18.82 -0.56 56.36
N GLU A 154 19.55 -0.30 55.26
CA GLU A 154 18.93 -0.06 53.96
C GLU A 154 18.12 -1.29 53.54
N ARG A 155 16.83 -1.10 53.25
CA ARG A 155 16.02 -2.14 52.62
C ARG A 155 16.25 -2.07 51.13
N ASP A 156 16.85 -3.12 50.57
CA ASP A 156 16.95 -3.30 49.12
C ASP A 156 15.61 -3.01 48.45
N ALA A 157 15.64 -2.13 47.45
CA ALA A 157 14.49 -1.91 46.60
C ALA A 157 14.14 -3.23 45.91
N ALA A 158 12.88 -3.65 45.99
CA ALA A 158 12.40 -4.81 45.26
C ALA A 158 12.62 -4.55 43.76
N ALA A 159 13.55 -5.29 43.15
CA ALA A 159 13.89 -5.14 41.76
C ALA A 159 12.64 -5.42 40.91
N THR A 160 12.13 -4.38 40.25
CA THR A 160 11.14 -4.54 39.18
C THR A 160 11.81 -5.29 38.04
N VAL A 161 11.41 -6.54 37.82
CA VAL A 161 11.83 -7.32 36.65
C VAL A 161 11.20 -6.66 35.43
N SER A 162 12.00 -5.93 34.66
CA SER A 162 11.60 -5.38 33.37
C SER A 162 11.33 -6.50 32.36
N ASP A 163 10.38 -6.28 31.46
CA ASP A 163 10.12 -7.19 30.35
C ASP A 163 11.35 -7.29 29.44
N ARG A 164 11.72 -8.51 29.03
CA ARG A 164 12.86 -8.77 28.16
C ARG A 164 12.42 -8.68 26.71
N VAL A 165 13.18 -7.96 25.89
CA VAL A 165 12.88 -7.79 24.46
C VAL A 165 13.89 -8.59 23.65
N MET A 166 13.41 -9.64 23.01
CA MET A 166 14.20 -10.53 22.16
C MET A 166 13.91 -10.25 20.69
N VAL A 167 14.83 -10.64 19.82
CA VAL A 167 14.68 -10.68 18.36
C VAL A 167 14.89 -12.10 17.89
N ALA A 168 13.84 -12.73 17.37
CA ALA A 168 13.92 -13.99 16.63
C ALA A 168 14.52 -13.68 15.26
N THR A 169 15.81 -13.90 15.09
CA THR A 169 16.55 -13.45 13.91
C THR A 169 16.15 -14.21 12.65
N ASP A 170 16.25 -13.55 11.50
CA ASP A 170 16.04 -14.16 10.18
C ASP A 170 17.04 -15.31 9.92
N GLU A 171 18.19 -15.31 10.61
CA GLU A 171 19.25 -16.34 10.58
C GLU A 171 19.07 -17.48 11.59
N GLY A 172 18.08 -17.41 12.51
CA GLY A 172 17.73 -18.51 13.42
C GLY A 172 17.76 -18.24 14.94
N PRO A 173 18.85 -17.70 15.53
CA PRO A 173 18.92 -17.52 16.98
C PRO A 173 18.00 -16.41 17.52
N LEU A 174 17.69 -16.50 18.83
CA LEU A 174 17.05 -15.44 19.60
C LEU A 174 18.13 -14.57 20.24
N VAL A 175 18.14 -13.27 19.92
CA VAL A 175 19.13 -12.30 20.43
C VAL A 175 18.42 -11.26 21.28
N GLU A 176 18.95 -10.96 22.47
CA GLU A 176 18.37 -9.93 23.35
C GLU A 176 18.78 -8.53 22.89
N ILE A 177 17.86 -7.57 22.98
CA ILE A 177 18.11 -6.18 22.59
C ILE A 177 17.71 -5.22 23.71
N ASP A 178 18.35 -4.06 23.77
CA ASP A 178 17.86 -2.98 24.62
C ASP A 178 16.41 -2.63 24.22
N PRO A 179 15.43 -2.68 25.13
CA PRO A 179 14.05 -2.29 24.84
C PRO A 179 13.92 -0.90 24.20
N ALA A 180 14.81 0.04 24.49
CA ALA A 180 14.83 1.37 23.90
C ALA A 180 15.04 1.37 22.37
N LEU A 181 15.71 0.34 21.83
CA LEU A 181 15.92 0.17 20.38
C LEU A 181 14.71 -0.44 19.67
N ALA A 182 13.81 -1.07 20.42
CA ALA A 182 12.59 -1.69 19.88
C ALA A 182 11.42 -0.71 19.75
N GLY A 183 11.57 0.52 20.24
CA GLY A 183 10.52 1.55 20.27
C GLY A 183 9.96 1.76 21.68
N ALA A 184 9.11 2.78 21.83
CA ALA A 184 8.59 3.18 23.15
C ALA A 184 7.64 2.15 23.78
N GLU A 185 6.95 1.35 22.96
CA GLU A 185 6.13 0.20 23.35
C GLU A 185 6.31 -0.88 22.27
N PRO A 186 7.24 -1.84 22.44
CA PRO A 186 7.50 -2.86 21.42
C PRO A 186 6.42 -3.95 21.41
N GLU A 187 5.89 -4.29 20.22
CA GLU A 187 4.92 -5.39 20.08
C GLU A 187 5.56 -6.68 19.53
N THR A 188 5.23 -7.83 20.13
CA THR A 188 5.65 -9.15 19.62
C THR A 188 5.15 -9.37 18.18
N GLY A 189 6.08 -9.60 17.25
CA GLY A 189 5.81 -9.74 15.82
C GLY A 189 6.11 -8.50 14.98
N GLU A 190 6.50 -7.37 15.57
CA GLU A 190 7.13 -6.26 14.84
C GLU A 190 8.52 -6.66 14.34
N ARG A 191 8.99 -6.09 13.21
CA ARG A 191 10.29 -6.47 12.62
C ARG A 191 11.38 -5.48 13.03
N PHE A 192 12.36 -5.98 13.78
CA PHE A 192 13.56 -5.27 14.21
C PHE A 192 14.70 -5.42 13.19
N GLU A 193 15.48 -4.37 13.00
CA GLU A 193 16.76 -4.39 12.27
C GLU A 193 17.74 -3.41 12.95
N GLY A 194 18.88 -3.90 13.43
CA GLY A 194 19.88 -3.13 14.19
C GLY A 194 21.26 -3.82 14.25
N LEU A 195 22.16 -3.31 15.10
CA LEU A 195 23.45 -3.91 15.41
C LEU A 195 23.53 -4.31 16.88
N VAL A 196 24.12 -5.47 17.12
CA VAL A 196 24.60 -5.89 18.44
C VAL A 196 26.10 -5.64 18.52
N GLU A 197 26.54 -4.94 19.57
CA GLU A 197 27.96 -4.82 19.90
C GLU A 197 28.44 -6.12 20.55
N LEU A 198 29.61 -6.63 20.12
CA LEU A 198 30.15 -7.89 20.62
C LEU A 198 31.18 -7.64 21.73
N ASP A 199 30.93 -8.21 22.91
CA ASP A 199 31.92 -8.18 23.98
C ASP A 199 33.18 -9.00 23.64
N GLU A 200 34.24 -8.82 24.42
CA GLU A 200 35.55 -9.44 24.19
C GLU A 200 35.53 -10.98 24.31
N THR A 201 34.60 -11.54 25.10
CA THR A 201 34.39 -12.99 25.27
C THR A 201 33.72 -13.61 24.04
N ILE A 202 32.68 -12.93 23.52
CA ILE A 202 31.96 -13.37 22.31
C ILE A 202 32.89 -13.29 21.09
N ARG A 203 33.67 -12.20 20.98
CA ARG A 203 34.65 -12.05 19.89
C ARG A 203 35.74 -13.11 19.93
N ALA A 204 36.30 -13.41 21.11
CA ALA A 204 37.26 -14.50 21.26
C ALA A 204 36.65 -15.87 20.85
N THR A 205 35.38 -16.12 21.18
CA THR A 205 34.68 -17.35 20.77
C THR A 205 34.51 -17.44 19.24
N ILE A 206 34.22 -16.32 18.57
CA ILE A 206 34.12 -16.23 17.10
C ILE A 206 35.49 -16.41 16.44
N ASP A 207 36.55 -15.81 16.99
CA ASP A 207 37.91 -15.97 16.46
C ASP A 207 38.44 -17.41 16.62
N ASP A 208 38.13 -18.09 17.73
CA ASP A 208 38.44 -19.52 17.93
C ASP A 208 37.71 -20.40 16.88
N GLN A 209 36.44 -20.12 16.60
CA GLN A 209 35.68 -20.83 15.55
C GLN A 209 36.26 -20.59 14.15
N ILE A 210 36.69 -19.36 13.85
CA ILE A 210 37.34 -19.02 12.57
C ILE A 210 38.71 -19.72 12.45
N ALA A 211 39.44 -19.85 13.56
CA ALA A 211 40.73 -20.55 13.59
C ALA A 211 40.60 -22.07 13.39
N GLU A 212 39.52 -22.70 13.85
CA GLU A 212 39.25 -24.14 13.63
C GLU A 212 38.58 -24.43 12.27
N GLY A 213 37.68 -23.56 11.80
CA GLY A 213 36.80 -23.84 10.65
C GLY A 213 37.10 -23.09 9.34
N GLY A 214 37.88 -22.02 9.38
CA GLY A 214 38.00 -21.08 8.26
C GLY A 214 36.96 -19.97 8.36
N ALA A 215 36.47 -19.44 7.22
CA ALA A 215 35.50 -18.35 7.25
C ALA A 215 34.15 -18.80 7.84
N LEU A 216 33.54 -17.96 8.68
CA LEU A 216 32.33 -18.27 9.47
C LEU A 216 31.11 -17.51 8.96
N ALA A 217 29.94 -18.13 8.85
CA ALA A 217 28.73 -17.41 8.44
C ALA A 217 28.20 -16.51 9.57
N VAL A 218 27.55 -15.39 9.21
CA VAL A 218 26.92 -14.49 10.20
C VAL A 218 25.89 -15.20 11.08
N GLY A 219 25.14 -16.18 10.55
CA GLY A 219 24.20 -16.98 11.34
C GLY A 219 24.89 -17.81 12.46
N ASP A 220 26.01 -18.45 12.15
CA ASP A 220 26.80 -19.23 13.13
C ASP A 220 27.43 -18.29 14.17
N ALA A 221 27.91 -17.12 13.76
CA ALA A 221 28.42 -16.10 14.66
C ALA A 221 27.32 -15.55 15.61
N LEU A 222 26.07 -15.45 15.14
CA LEU A 222 24.92 -15.06 15.97
C LEU A 222 24.51 -16.15 16.99
N GLU A 223 24.80 -17.43 16.75
CA GLU A 223 24.63 -18.47 17.77
C GLU A 223 25.58 -18.27 18.96
N ALA A 224 26.80 -17.75 18.72
CA ALA A 224 27.75 -17.42 19.77
C ALA A 224 27.34 -16.18 20.60
N VAL A 225 26.47 -15.30 20.07
CA VAL A 225 25.98 -14.10 20.78
C VAL A 225 24.96 -14.45 21.88
N GLY A 226 24.02 -15.34 21.57
CA GLY A 226 23.05 -15.89 22.54
C GLY A 226 22.32 -14.86 23.42
N LEU A 227 22.05 -15.26 24.67
CA LEU A 227 21.36 -14.46 25.70
C LEU A 227 22.31 -13.50 26.47
N ALA A 228 23.46 -13.13 25.90
CA ALA A 228 24.57 -12.53 26.66
C ALA A 228 24.91 -11.07 26.32
N ALA A 229 24.50 -10.54 25.17
CA ALA A 229 24.83 -9.17 24.73
C ALA A 229 23.58 -8.32 24.44
N SER A 230 23.59 -7.08 24.93
CA SER A 230 22.55 -6.09 24.67
C SER A 230 22.90 -5.23 23.44
N ALA A 231 22.01 -5.16 22.44
CA ALA A 231 22.17 -4.25 21.30
C ALA A 231 22.29 -2.77 21.72
N SER A 232 23.04 -1.96 20.96
CA SER A 232 23.21 -0.51 21.26
C SER A 232 23.05 0.47 20.08
N GLN A 233 23.00 0.01 18.81
CA GLN A 233 22.98 0.93 17.65
C GLN A 233 22.09 0.46 16.47
N VAL A 234 21.65 1.43 15.64
CA VAL A 234 20.85 1.21 14.41
C VAL A 234 21.72 1.48 13.17
N LEU A 235 21.61 0.63 12.15
CA LEU A 235 22.48 0.68 10.96
C LEU A 235 22.35 1.92 10.09
N ALA A 236 23.51 2.43 9.66
CA ALA A 236 23.67 3.38 8.56
C ALA A 236 23.40 2.71 7.18
N PRO A 237 23.03 3.46 6.13
CA PRO A 237 22.52 2.88 4.89
C PRO A 237 23.59 2.16 4.06
N VAL A 238 23.32 0.88 3.74
CA VAL A 238 24.04 0.12 2.72
C VAL A 238 23.86 0.81 1.35
N SER A 239 24.97 1.18 0.72
CA SER A 239 24.98 1.80 -0.62
C SER A 239 24.78 0.74 -1.71
N GLY A 240 23.56 0.23 -1.83
CA GLY A 240 23.17 -0.78 -2.81
C GLY A 240 23.10 -0.25 -4.25
N SER A 241 24.02 -0.76 -5.08
CA SER A 241 23.92 -0.99 -6.54
C SER A 241 23.23 0.05 -7.43
N VAL A 242 24.01 0.54 -8.41
CA VAL A 242 23.51 1.29 -9.57
C VAL A 242 22.77 0.33 -10.51
N VAL A 243 21.46 0.21 -10.31
CA VAL A 243 20.54 -0.15 -11.41
C VAL A 243 20.56 1.04 -12.36
N GLU A 244 20.83 0.82 -13.66
CA GLU A 244 20.86 1.90 -14.64
C GLU A 244 19.54 2.70 -14.63
N GLU A 245 19.64 4.03 -14.76
CA GLU A 245 18.48 4.89 -14.94
C GLU A 245 17.73 4.45 -16.21
N SER A 246 16.59 3.78 -16.03
CA SER A 246 15.68 3.47 -17.14
C SER A 246 15.37 4.77 -17.88
N ALA A 247 15.73 4.83 -19.17
CA ALA A 247 15.80 6.06 -19.95
C ALA A 247 14.61 7.00 -19.68
N VAL A 248 14.90 8.12 -19.01
CA VAL A 248 13.89 9.15 -18.74
C VAL A 248 13.42 9.68 -20.09
N ASN A 249 12.10 9.72 -20.31
CA ASN A 249 11.53 10.36 -21.51
C ASN A 249 12.16 11.74 -21.67
N ALA A 250 12.61 12.06 -22.89
CA ALA A 250 13.27 13.35 -23.18
C ALA A 250 12.42 14.51 -22.63
N ALA A 251 13.06 15.38 -21.84
CA ALA A 251 12.37 16.45 -21.13
C ALA A 251 11.51 17.30 -22.09
N PRO A 252 10.25 17.63 -21.74
CA PRO A 252 9.37 18.38 -22.61
C PRO A 252 9.99 19.69 -23.10
N ALA A 253 9.78 19.99 -24.39
CA ALA A 253 10.34 21.17 -25.02
C ALA A 253 9.90 22.46 -24.30
N THR A 254 10.86 23.33 -23.98
CA THR A 254 10.57 24.59 -23.28
C THR A 254 9.70 25.52 -24.14
N LYS A 255 8.53 25.90 -23.63
CA LYS A 255 7.56 26.77 -24.33
C LYS A 255 7.02 27.86 -23.41
N ALA A 256 6.87 29.07 -23.95
CA ALA A 256 6.09 30.13 -23.30
C ALA A 256 4.61 30.00 -23.70
N HIS A 257 3.70 30.16 -22.76
CA HIS A 257 2.27 30.21 -23.06
C HIS A 257 1.76 31.65 -23.02
N ASP A 258 0.79 31.97 -23.88
CA ASP A 258 0.06 33.23 -23.83
C ASP A 258 -1.14 33.10 -22.87
N VAL A 259 -1.45 34.12 -22.07
CA VAL A 259 -2.65 34.18 -21.23
C VAL A 259 -3.42 35.45 -21.53
N ASP A 260 -4.55 35.31 -22.21
CA ASP A 260 -5.50 36.38 -22.45
C ASP A 260 -6.39 36.52 -21.19
N LEU A 261 -6.24 37.61 -20.45
CA LEU A 261 -6.85 37.83 -19.13
C LEU A 261 -7.94 38.92 -19.20
N ILE A 262 -9.15 38.59 -18.76
CA ILE A 262 -10.28 39.52 -18.69
C ILE A 262 -11.01 39.44 -17.35
N PHE A 263 -11.43 40.60 -16.84
CA PHE A 263 -12.25 40.72 -15.64
C PHE A 263 -13.65 41.20 -16.01
N PHE A 264 -14.65 40.41 -15.63
CA PHE A 264 -16.07 40.73 -15.80
C PHE A 264 -16.68 41.12 -14.44
N THR A 265 -16.89 42.42 -14.25
CA THR A 265 -17.27 42.98 -12.95
C THR A 265 -18.75 42.79 -12.62
N GLY A 266 -19.03 42.31 -11.41
CA GLY A 266 -20.32 42.33 -10.74
C GLY A 266 -20.54 43.56 -9.86
N GLY A 267 -19.47 44.25 -9.46
CA GLY A 267 -19.54 45.57 -8.78
C GLY A 267 -18.26 45.99 -8.06
N ALA A 268 -17.34 45.07 -7.78
CA ALA A 268 -16.05 45.36 -7.18
C ALA A 268 -15.00 45.80 -8.22
N ASN A 269 -13.97 46.49 -7.72
CA ASN A 269 -12.95 47.13 -8.54
C ASN A 269 -11.51 46.80 -8.05
N PRO A 270 -11.07 45.52 -8.10
CA PRO A 270 -9.68 45.15 -7.79
C PRO A 270 -8.71 45.90 -8.72
N SER A 271 -7.46 46.16 -8.33
CA SER A 271 -6.57 46.87 -9.24
C SER A 271 -6.17 46.01 -10.45
N ASP A 272 -5.90 46.65 -11.57
CA ASP A 272 -5.42 45.96 -12.78
C ASP A 272 -4.08 45.26 -12.54
N ASN A 273 -3.30 45.73 -11.55
CA ASN A 273 -2.06 45.10 -11.11
C ASN A 273 -2.32 43.84 -10.31
N ASP A 274 -3.31 43.83 -9.41
CA ASP A 274 -3.72 42.63 -8.65
C ASP A 274 -4.19 41.51 -9.58
N LEU A 275 -5.02 41.86 -10.57
CA LEU A 275 -5.52 40.92 -11.58
C LEU A 275 -4.37 40.30 -12.40
N LYS A 276 -3.38 41.10 -12.82
CA LYS A 276 -2.18 40.61 -13.51
C LYS A 276 -1.30 39.76 -12.58
N ALA A 277 -1.19 40.15 -11.31
CA ALA A 277 -0.36 39.46 -10.32
C ALA A 277 -0.80 38.01 -10.07
N LEU A 278 -2.10 37.71 -10.16
CA LEU A 278 -2.63 36.33 -10.12
C LEU A 278 -1.97 35.43 -11.18
N VAL A 279 -1.97 35.88 -12.44
CA VAL A 279 -1.41 35.10 -13.55
C VAL A 279 0.13 35.09 -13.48
N THR A 280 0.76 36.18 -13.03
CA THR A 280 2.23 36.23 -12.80
C THR A 280 2.66 35.29 -11.67
N SER A 281 1.84 35.13 -10.64
CA SER A 281 2.06 34.17 -9.55
C SER A 281 1.97 32.73 -10.07
N ALA A 282 0.90 32.41 -10.81
CA ALA A 282 0.77 31.11 -11.50
C ALA A 282 1.90 30.86 -12.52
N SER A 283 2.42 31.89 -13.19
CA SER A 283 3.59 31.80 -14.08
C SER A 283 4.84 31.35 -13.32
N THR A 284 5.11 31.95 -12.17
CA THR A 284 6.24 31.60 -11.32
C THR A 284 6.10 30.17 -10.81
N TYR A 285 4.91 29.81 -10.33
CA TYR A 285 4.59 28.46 -9.86
C TYR A 285 4.80 27.40 -10.94
N TRP A 286 4.15 27.54 -12.10
CA TRP A 286 4.22 26.55 -13.17
C TRP A 286 5.60 26.46 -13.80
N LYS A 287 6.36 27.56 -13.90
CA LYS A 287 7.77 27.51 -14.31
C LYS A 287 8.61 26.63 -13.39
N GLN A 288 8.44 26.78 -12.08
CA GLN A 288 9.17 25.97 -11.09
C GLN A 288 8.70 24.51 -11.10
N GLN A 289 7.39 24.25 -11.06
CA GLN A 289 6.86 22.88 -10.97
C GLN A 289 7.05 22.06 -12.25
N THR A 290 7.23 22.70 -13.40
CA THR A 290 7.50 22.04 -14.70
C THR A 290 8.98 22.01 -15.07
N ASN A 291 9.89 22.32 -14.14
CA ASN A 291 11.33 22.39 -14.39
C ASN A 291 11.70 23.26 -15.61
N GLY A 292 11.01 24.40 -15.77
CA GLY A 292 11.21 25.33 -16.88
C GLY A 292 10.55 24.94 -18.20
N ALA A 293 9.94 23.76 -18.35
CA ALA A 293 9.25 23.36 -19.58
C ALA A 293 8.13 24.32 -19.97
N ILE A 294 7.44 24.92 -18.98
CA ILE A 294 6.70 26.17 -19.18
C ILE A 294 7.62 27.33 -18.75
N SER A 295 8.16 28.08 -19.71
CA SER A 295 9.14 29.14 -19.39
C SER A 295 8.52 30.39 -18.76
N GLN A 296 7.26 30.67 -19.09
CA GLN A 296 6.45 31.79 -18.59
C GLN A 296 5.00 31.66 -19.08
N LEU A 297 4.08 32.31 -18.36
CA LEU A 297 2.71 32.61 -18.78
C LEU A 297 2.60 34.12 -19.07
N LYS A 298 2.55 34.51 -20.35
CA LYS A 298 2.58 35.91 -20.80
C LYS A 298 1.20 36.56 -20.68
N VAL A 299 1.05 37.54 -19.79
CA VAL A 299 -0.25 38.16 -19.49
C VAL A 299 -0.63 39.23 -20.53
N ASN A 300 -1.59 38.90 -21.39
CA ASN A 300 -2.30 39.82 -22.26
C ASN A 300 -3.57 40.30 -21.55
N TYR A 301 -3.46 41.33 -20.70
CA TYR A 301 -4.61 41.86 -19.98
C TYR A 301 -5.48 42.78 -20.86
N LYS A 302 -6.81 42.64 -20.79
CA LYS A 302 -7.75 43.67 -21.23
C LYS A 302 -8.52 44.26 -20.06
N ALA A 303 -8.73 45.57 -20.14
CA ALA A 303 -9.40 46.37 -19.12
C ALA A 303 -10.77 45.79 -18.71
N LYS A 304 -11.13 46.07 -17.46
CA LYS A 304 -12.40 45.67 -16.81
C LYS A 304 -13.60 45.91 -17.73
N LYS A 305 -14.50 44.94 -17.80
CA LYS A 305 -15.64 44.99 -18.72
C LYS A 305 -16.93 44.48 -18.07
N ALA A 306 -18.07 45.02 -18.48
CA ALA A 306 -19.36 44.37 -18.27
C ALA A 306 -19.65 43.41 -19.45
N PRO A 307 -19.89 42.10 -19.24
CA PRO A 307 -20.37 41.19 -20.28
C PRO A 307 -21.75 41.62 -20.81
N THR A 308 -22.05 41.31 -22.07
CA THR A 308 -23.35 41.57 -22.68
C THR A 308 -24.45 40.84 -21.89
N GLY A 309 -25.48 41.58 -21.46
CA GLY A 309 -26.56 41.10 -20.59
C GLY A 309 -26.27 41.19 -19.09
N ASN A 310 -25.00 41.27 -18.68
CA ASN A 310 -24.46 41.53 -17.34
C ASN A 310 -25.24 41.06 -16.09
N THR A 311 -25.82 39.85 -16.08
CA THR A 311 -26.45 39.30 -14.86
C THR A 311 -25.46 38.52 -13.99
N LYS A 312 -25.69 38.45 -12.67
CA LYS A 312 -24.92 37.57 -11.77
C LYS A 312 -25.02 36.11 -12.22
N THR A 313 -26.18 35.65 -12.69
CA THR A 313 -26.36 34.28 -13.21
C THR A 313 -25.47 33.99 -14.43
N LEU A 314 -25.32 34.94 -15.36
CA LEU A 314 -24.40 34.82 -16.51
C LEU A 314 -22.94 34.72 -16.06
N ARG A 315 -22.55 35.48 -15.02
CA ARG A 315 -21.18 35.49 -14.47
C ARG A 315 -20.87 34.28 -13.59
N CYS A 316 -21.89 33.67 -12.96
CA CYS A 316 -21.73 32.65 -11.91
C CYS A 316 -22.16 31.23 -12.24
N SER A 317 -22.99 30.98 -13.27
CA SER A 317 -23.61 29.66 -13.44
C SER A 317 -22.85 28.77 -14.44
N PRO A 318 -22.62 27.47 -14.15
CA PRO A 318 -21.95 26.56 -15.07
C PRO A 318 -22.69 26.44 -16.42
N LYS A 319 -24.01 26.65 -16.41
CA LYS A 319 -24.85 26.68 -17.62
C LYS A 319 -24.52 27.81 -18.60
N TYR A 320 -23.84 28.86 -18.13
CA TYR A 320 -23.48 30.04 -18.94
C TYR A 320 -21.96 30.26 -19.05
N THR A 321 -21.12 29.44 -18.41
CA THR A 321 -19.66 29.58 -18.46
C THR A 321 -19.12 29.56 -19.90
N GLU A 322 -19.68 28.73 -20.78
CA GLU A 322 -19.31 28.74 -22.21
C GLU A 322 -19.67 30.06 -22.89
N ASN A 323 -20.83 30.66 -22.59
CA ASN A 323 -21.21 31.98 -23.09
C ASN A 323 -20.21 33.05 -22.61
N LEU A 324 -19.84 33.01 -21.33
CA LEU A 324 -18.90 33.94 -20.72
C LEU A 324 -17.49 33.79 -21.32
N TRP A 325 -17.01 32.56 -21.55
CA TRP A 325 -15.77 32.28 -22.27
C TRP A 325 -15.83 32.73 -23.73
N ASN A 326 -16.95 32.53 -24.43
CA ASN A 326 -17.16 33.01 -25.80
C ASN A 326 -17.08 34.56 -25.86
N GLN A 327 -17.67 35.26 -24.89
CA GLN A 327 -17.54 36.72 -24.77
C GLN A 327 -16.12 37.17 -24.43
N GLY A 328 -15.42 36.45 -23.54
CA GLY A 328 -14.03 36.69 -23.20
C GLY A 328 -13.11 36.52 -24.41
N ALA A 329 -13.18 35.37 -25.09
CA ALA A 329 -12.43 35.08 -26.31
C ALA A 329 -12.68 36.13 -27.41
N LYS A 330 -13.95 36.50 -27.64
CA LYS A 330 -14.32 37.53 -28.61
C LYS A 330 -13.71 38.90 -28.29
N ALA A 331 -13.52 39.25 -27.01
CA ALA A 331 -12.83 40.48 -26.61
C ALA A 331 -11.36 40.52 -27.09
N PHE A 332 -10.72 39.37 -27.31
CA PHE A 332 -9.38 39.24 -27.89
C PHE A 332 -9.36 38.90 -29.39
N GLY A 333 -10.51 38.96 -30.07
CA GLY A 333 -10.63 38.60 -31.49
C GLY A 333 -10.48 37.11 -31.77
N LYS A 334 -10.79 36.26 -30.78
CA LYS A 334 -10.59 34.79 -30.82
C LYS A 334 -11.90 34.05 -30.56
N THR A 335 -11.90 32.74 -30.84
CA THR A 335 -12.95 31.81 -30.41
C THR A 335 -12.48 31.04 -29.16
N SER A 336 -13.42 30.60 -28.32
CA SER A 336 -13.18 29.71 -27.17
C SER A 336 -12.36 28.46 -27.56
N GLN A 337 -12.76 27.81 -28.66
CA GLN A 337 -12.11 26.62 -29.19
C GLN A 337 -10.61 26.81 -29.51
N SER A 338 -10.18 28.04 -29.87
CA SER A 338 -8.77 28.31 -30.23
C SER A 338 -7.77 28.17 -29.08
N TYR A 339 -8.25 28.15 -27.83
CA TYR A 339 -7.42 28.02 -26.64
C TYR A 339 -7.04 26.57 -26.31
N LEU A 340 -7.83 25.58 -26.72
CA LEU A 340 -7.71 24.18 -26.26
C LEU A 340 -6.49 23.40 -26.79
N THR A 341 -5.76 23.92 -27.78
CA THR A 341 -4.69 23.17 -28.47
C THR A 341 -3.37 23.92 -28.68
N SER A 342 -3.31 25.23 -28.39
CA SER A 342 -2.19 26.09 -28.82
C SER A 342 -1.19 26.48 -27.72
N GLY A 343 -1.39 26.05 -26.47
CA GLY A 343 -0.61 26.53 -25.32
C GLY A 343 -0.95 27.99 -25.01
N ARG A 344 -2.23 28.32 -25.14
CA ARG A 344 -2.82 29.63 -24.90
C ARG A 344 -3.93 29.46 -23.88
N HIS A 345 -4.01 30.34 -22.89
CA HIS A 345 -5.05 30.31 -21.87
C HIS A 345 -5.96 31.53 -21.98
N LEU A 346 -7.26 31.34 -21.80
CA LEU A 346 -8.21 32.41 -21.50
C LEU A 346 -8.48 32.35 -20.00
N VAL A 347 -8.21 33.43 -19.27
CA VAL A 347 -8.57 33.53 -17.84
C VAL A 347 -9.66 34.58 -17.70
N VAL A 348 -10.86 34.11 -17.33
CA VAL A 348 -12.01 34.95 -16.99
C VAL A 348 -12.12 35.03 -15.47
N ILE A 349 -12.08 36.26 -14.94
CA ILE A 349 -12.25 36.51 -13.51
C ILE A 349 -13.58 37.23 -13.28
N VAL A 350 -14.32 36.82 -12.25
CA VAL A 350 -15.52 37.47 -11.72
C VAL A 350 -15.37 37.71 -10.21
N ASP A 351 -16.20 38.57 -9.63
CA ASP A 351 -16.12 39.07 -8.25
C ASP A 351 -17.43 38.93 -7.47
N ASP A 352 -18.34 38.07 -7.95
CA ASP A 352 -19.74 38.04 -7.53
C ASP A 352 -20.01 37.34 -6.20
N ASN A 353 -19.10 36.52 -5.68
CA ASN A 353 -19.37 35.55 -4.62
C ASN A 353 -20.56 34.66 -4.98
N CYS A 354 -20.31 33.74 -5.92
CA CYS A 354 -21.30 32.96 -6.63
C CYS A 354 -21.99 31.91 -5.75
N GLY A 355 -21.31 31.38 -4.73
CA GLY A 355 -21.87 30.40 -3.80
C GLY A 355 -22.53 29.21 -4.50
N SER A 356 -23.81 28.96 -4.22
CA SER A 356 -24.57 27.87 -4.85
C SER A 356 -24.84 28.07 -6.36
N LEU A 357 -24.73 29.29 -6.91
CA LEU A 357 -24.95 29.53 -8.35
C LEU A 357 -23.86 28.87 -9.21
N SER A 358 -22.63 28.79 -8.70
CA SER A 358 -21.52 28.03 -9.31
C SER A 358 -21.51 26.56 -8.89
N GLY A 359 -22.58 26.06 -8.26
CA GLY A 359 -22.58 24.71 -7.69
C GLY A 359 -21.64 24.55 -6.48
N GLY A 360 -21.23 25.67 -5.84
CA GLY A 360 -20.37 25.67 -4.65
C GLY A 360 -18.86 25.75 -4.92
N VAL A 361 -18.41 25.88 -6.18
CA VAL A 361 -16.98 26.00 -6.49
C VAL A 361 -16.55 27.44 -6.77
N ALA A 362 -15.26 27.72 -6.56
CA ALA A 362 -14.64 29.02 -6.83
C ALA A 362 -14.01 29.14 -8.23
N GLY A 363 -13.87 28.03 -8.96
CA GLY A 363 -13.26 28.03 -10.29
C GLY A 363 -13.70 26.85 -11.18
N TRP A 364 -13.43 26.99 -12.47
CA TRP A 364 -13.57 25.94 -13.48
C TRP A 364 -12.48 26.05 -14.55
N GLY A 365 -11.84 24.94 -14.87
CA GLY A 365 -10.85 24.82 -15.94
C GLY A 365 -11.28 23.79 -16.99
N THR A 366 -11.01 24.07 -18.26
CA THR A 366 -11.05 23.03 -19.28
C THR A 366 -9.83 22.11 -19.17
N TYR A 367 -9.98 20.83 -19.48
CA TYR A 367 -8.84 19.92 -19.53
C TYR A 367 -8.04 20.06 -20.82
N GLY A 368 -6.71 20.01 -20.71
CA GLY A 368 -5.79 19.89 -21.84
C GLY A 368 -5.54 18.43 -22.26
N LYS A 369 -4.90 18.25 -23.42
CA LYS A 369 -4.38 16.93 -23.88
C LYS A 369 -3.00 16.61 -23.32
N SER A 370 -2.23 17.67 -23.05
CA SER A 370 -0.78 17.68 -22.79
C SER A 370 -0.38 18.94 -22.04
N LEU A 371 0.88 18.97 -21.57
CA LEU A 371 1.52 20.13 -20.95
C LEU A 371 1.38 21.44 -21.75
N HIS A 372 1.27 21.38 -23.08
CA HIS A 372 1.23 22.57 -23.95
C HIS A 372 -0.10 22.78 -24.66
N SER A 373 -1.19 22.21 -24.17
CA SER A 373 -2.52 22.33 -24.80
C SER A 373 -3.11 23.73 -24.63
N GLY A 374 -3.06 24.31 -23.44
CA GLY A 374 -3.82 25.54 -23.15
C GLY A 374 -5.29 25.25 -22.85
N GLY A 375 -6.10 26.30 -22.77
CA GLY A 375 -7.55 26.18 -22.59
C GLY A 375 -8.17 27.38 -21.86
N MET A 376 -9.27 27.17 -21.16
CA MET A 376 -10.09 28.24 -20.58
C MET A 376 -10.27 28.04 -19.08
N VAL A 377 -10.23 29.15 -18.34
CA VAL A 377 -10.40 29.24 -16.90
C VAL A 377 -11.51 30.24 -16.60
N TRP A 378 -12.33 29.91 -15.62
CA TRP A 378 -13.21 30.83 -14.91
C TRP A 378 -12.84 30.80 -13.43
N ALA A 379 -12.82 31.95 -12.76
CA ALA A 379 -12.53 32.05 -11.33
C ALA A 379 -13.32 33.19 -10.66
N ASP A 380 -13.96 32.90 -9.54
CA ASP A 380 -14.68 33.86 -8.69
C ASP A 380 -13.82 34.32 -7.51
N ILE A 381 -13.25 35.52 -7.66
CA ILE A 381 -12.49 36.18 -6.60
C ILE A 381 -13.40 36.89 -5.58
N GLY A 382 -14.73 36.83 -5.71
CA GLY A 382 -15.69 37.38 -4.74
C GLY A 382 -15.81 36.55 -3.46
N GLN A 383 -15.57 35.24 -3.55
CA GLN A 383 -15.50 34.29 -2.41
C GLN A 383 -14.58 34.75 -1.26
N ARG A 384 -13.58 35.59 -1.56
CA ARG A 384 -12.63 36.15 -0.59
C ARG A 384 -13.22 37.22 0.33
N GLY A 385 -14.50 37.59 0.19
CA GLY A 385 -15.18 38.54 1.08
C GLY A 385 -14.53 39.94 1.16
N GLY A 386 -13.81 40.37 0.13
CA GLY A 386 -13.08 41.65 0.12
C GLY A 386 -11.64 41.62 0.66
N ALA A 387 -11.10 40.44 1.01
CA ALA A 387 -9.69 40.29 1.42
C ALA A 387 -8.68 40.59 0.28
N ALA A 388 -7.40 40.23 0.46
CA ALA A 388 -6.36 40.43 -0.57
C ALA A 388 -6.59 39.52 -1.80
N VAL A 389 -6.38 40.05 -3.02
CA VAL A 389 -6.61 39.30 -4.28
C VAL A 389 -5.65 38.10 -4.40
N SER A 390 -4.44 38.24 -3.87
CA SER A 390 -3.41 37.20 -3.82
C SER A 390 -3.84 35.89 -3.14
N LEU A 391 -4.91 35.86 -2.35
CA LEU A 391 -5.48 34.62 -1.80
C LEU A 391 -6.04 33.70 -2.89
N ALA A 392 -6.34 34.21 -4.08
CA ALA A 392 -6.74 33.41 -5.24
C ALA A 392 -5.54 32.89 -6.09
N ASN A 393 -4.29 33.09 -5.65
CA ASN A 393 -3.11 32.56 -6.35
C ASN A 393 -3.18 31.04 -6.53
N GLY A 394 -3.49 30.30 -5.45
CA GLY A 394 -3.62 28.85 -5.48
C GLY A 394 -4.75 28.37 -6.40
N LEU A 395 -5.89 29.07 -6.40
CA LEU A 395 -7.01 28.83 -7.33
C LEU A 395 -6.58 29.01 -8.79
N ILE A 396 -5.97 30.14 -9.16
CA ILE A 396 -5.55 30.38 -10.54
C ILE A 396 -4.45 29.39 -10.99
N ALA A 397 -3.55 28.99 -10.08
CA ALA A 397 -2.60 27.92 -10.36
C ALA A 397 -3.30 26.57 -10.62
N HIS A 398 -4.28 26.20 -9.80
CA HIS A 398 -5.10 24.99 -9.93
C HIS A 398 -5.82 24.92 -11.28
N GLU A 399 -6.61 25.94 -11.62
CA GLU A 399 -7.39 25.94 -12.87
C GLU A 399 -6.51 25.93 -14.13
N ILE A 400 -5.31 26.53 -14.05
CA ILE A 400 -4.32 26.42 -15.11
C ILE A 400 -3.80 24.99 -15.21
N GLY A 401 -3.62 24.26 -14.10
CA GLY A 401 -3.22 22.86 -14.08
C GLY A 401 -4.11 21.93 -14.92
N HIS A 402 -5.44 22.14 -14.92
CA HIS A 402 -6.35 21.41 -15.80
C HIS A 402 -6.02 21.59 -17.29
N ASN A 403 -5.73 22.82 -17.71
CA ASN A 403 -5.28 23.15 -19.07
C ASN A 403 -3.92 22.52 -19.43
N LEU A 404 -3.16 22.03 -18.43
CA LEU A 404 -1.91 21.27 -18.59
C LEU A 404 -2.13 19.74 -18.55
N SER A 405 -3.39 19.26 -18.61
CA SER A 405 -3.79 17.84 -18.54
C SER A 405 -3.77 17.22 -17.12
N LEU A 406 -3.65 18.02 -16.05
CA LEU A 406 -3.74 17.50 -14.68
C LEU A 406 -5.18 17.31 -14.20
N GLY A 407 -5.43 16.17 -13.58
CA GLY A 407 -6.61 15.92 -12.75
C GLY A 407 -6.36 16.29 -11.29
N HIS A 408 -7.39 16.10 -10.46
CA HIS A 408 -7.33 16.43 -9.05
C HIS A 408 -6.28 15.62 -8.25
N GLY A 409 -5.87 16.22 -7.13
CA GLY A 409 -5.15 15.57 -6.05
C GLY A 409 -6.16 15.03 -5.04
N ASN A 410 -6.30 13.71 -4.97
CA ASN A 410 -7.31 13.03 -4.16
C ASN A 410 -6.67 12.37 -2.92
N THR A 411 -7.48 12.04 -1.92
CA THR A 411 -7.09 11.04 -0.91
C THR A 411 -7.98 9.81 -1.01
N ARG A 412 -7.37 8.62 -1.01
CA ARG A 412 -8.03 7.32 -0.85
C ARG A 412 -8.56 7.26 0.57
N SER A 413 -9.66 6.55 0.76
CA SER A 413 -10.10 6.17 2.10
C SER A 413 -11.10 5.03 2.06
N CYS A 414 -11.16 4.25 3.14
CA CYS A 414 -11.91 3.02 3.23
C CYS A 414 -12.54 2.87 4.61
N THR A 415 -13.68 2.17 4.67
CA THR A 415 -14.24 1.71 5.94
C THR A 415 -13.51 0.46 6.46
N GLY A 416 -13.67 0.15 7.76
CA GLY A 416 -12.95 -0.94 8.42
C GLY A 416 -11.46 -0.64 8.62
N SER A 417 -10.61 -1.66 8.53
CA SER A 417 -9.15 -1.54 8.69
C SER A 417 -8.40 -1.22 7.39
N ALA A 418 -9.01 -1.44 6.22
CA ALA A 418 -8.37 -1.22 4.92
C ALA A 418 -7.91 0.24 4.71
N THR A 419 -6.85 0.44 3.93
CA THR A 419 -6.38 1.77 3.48
C THR A 419 -6.29 1.89 1.96
N ASP A 420 -6.34 0.77 1.24
CA ASP A 420 -6.30 0.70 -0.22
C ASP A 420 -7.14 -0.47 -0.75
N ALA A 421 -7.54 -0.40 -2.03
CA ALA A 421 -8.29 -1.45 -2.71
C ALA A 421 -7.91 -1.55 -4.19
N LYS A 422 -8.36 -2.64 -4.83
CA LYS A 422 -8.23 -2.83 -6.28
C LYS A 422 -8.78 -1.62 -7.03
N GLN A 423 -7.98 -1.03 -7.91
CA GLN A 423 -8.46 -0.02 -8.83
C GLN A 423 -9.05 -0.66 -10.09
N SER A 424 -10.14 -0.07 -10.58
CA SER A 424 -10.68 -0.33 -11.92
C SER A 424 -9.75 0.24 -13.00
N SER A 425 -9.97 -0.15 -14.26
CA SER A 425 -9.29 0.45 -15.42
C SER A 425 -9.54 1.96 -15.54
N ALA A 426 -10.63 2.47 -14.97
CA ALA A 426 -10.95 3.90 -14.86
C ALA A 426 -10.45 4.54 -13.54
N GLY A 427 -9.45 3.94 -12.87
CA GLY A 427 -8.78 4.49 -11.69
C GLY A 427 -9.56 4.45 -10.38
N LYS A 428 -10.90 4.33 -10.43
CA LYS A 428 -11.76 4.27 -9.24
C LYS A 428 -11.44 3.02 -8.40
N PRO A 429 -11.28 3.14 -7.07
CA PRO A 429 -11.11 1.98 -6.19
C PRO A 429 -12.41 1.16 -6.07
N ALA A 430 -12.27 -0.11 -5.72
CA ALA A 430 -13.38 -0.96 -5.32
C ALA A 430 -13.79 -0.71 -3.86
N SER A 431 -15.04 -1.06 -3.52
CA SER A 431 -15.54 -1.13 -2.14
C SER A 431 -14.60 -2.00 -1.27
N PRO A 432 -14.32 -1.64 -0.01
CA PRO A 432 -14.94 -0.57 0.80
C PRO A 432 -14.31 0.82 0.63
N CYS A 433 -13.48 1.03 -0.40
CA CYS A 433 -12.75 2.28 -0.58
C CYS A 433 -13.42 3.24 -1.56
N VAL A 434 -13.22 4.53 -1.34
CA VAL A 434 -13.57 5.66 -2.22
C VAL A 434 -12.38 6.60 -2.35
N ASP A 435 -12.34 7.37 -3.44
CA ASP A 435 -11.43 8.52 -3.56
C ASP A 435 -12.21 9.77 -3.19
N LEU A 436 -11.76 10.48 -2.15
CA LEU A 436 -12.21 11.83 -1.87
C LEU A 436 -11.50 12.78 -2.85
N GLU A 437 -12.29 13.30 -3.78
CA GLU A 437 -11.83 14.28 -4.76
C GLU A 437 -11.35 15.56 -4.05
N TYR A 438 -10.28 16.18 -4.57
CA TYR A 438 -9.54 17.28 -3.94
C TYR A 438 -8.93 16.96 -2.56
N GLY A 439 -9.07 15.75 -2.02
CA GLY A 439 -8.66 15.47 -0.64
C GLY A 439 -7.16 15.60 -0.34
N ASP A 440 -6.28 15.71 -1.33
CA ASP A 440 -4.82 15.84 -1.14
C ASP A 440 -4.44 17.27 -0.70
N VAL A 441 -3.98 17.40 0.55
CA VAL A 441 -3.67 18.71 1.18
C VAL A 441 -2.32 19.27 0.69
N TYR A 442 -1.41 18.42 0.22
CA TYR A 442 -0.04 18.81 -0.18
C TYR A 442 0.09 18.97 -1.71
N ASN A 443 -1.03 19.22 -2.37
CA ASN A 443 -1.12 19.28 -3.82
C ASN A 443 -1.93 20.50 -4.26
N VAL A 444 -1.40 21.28 -5.20
CA VAL A 444 -2.15 22.38 -5.83
C VAL A 444 -3.41 21.88 -6.53
N MET A 445 -3.42 20.64 -7.04
CA MET A 445 -4.60 20.04 -7.67
C MET A 445 -5.60 19.47 -6.64
N GLY A 446 -5.32 19.57 -5.35
CA GLY A 446 -6.24 19.22 -4.27
C GLY A 446 -6.47 20.41 -3.34
N TYR A 447 -6.84 20.13 -2.09
CA TYR A 447 -7.16 21.11 -1.05
C TYR A 447 -6.02 22.10 -0.77
N GLY A 448 -4.79 21.72 -1.13
CA GLY A 448 -3.60 22.58 -1.07
C GLY A 448 -3.71 23.89 -1.86
N SER A 449 -4.54 23.97 -2.91
CA SER A 449 -4.85 25.24 -3.60
C SER A 449 -5.50 26.27 -2.68
N SER A 450 -6.31 25.82 -1.72
CA SER A 450 -7.02 26.68 -0.77
C SER A 450 -6.17 26.96 0.47
N VAL A 451 -5.64 25.93 1.13
CA VAL A 451 -4.89 26.12 2.39
C VAL A 451 -3.48 26.69 2.21
N GLY A 452 -2.84 26.49 1.06
CA GLY A 452 -1.59 27.19 0.73
C GLY A 452 -1.79 28.68 0.38
N GLY A 453 -3.06 29.11 0.17
CA GLY A 453 -3.46 30.48 -0.08
C GLY A 453 -2.64 31.18 -1.17
N VAL A 454 -1.77 32.11 -0.74
CA VAL A 454 -0.91 32.91 -1.62
C VAL A 454 0.18 32.06 -2.31
N LYS A 455 0.61 30.96 -1.70
CA LYS A 455 1.69 30.08 -2.17
C LYS A 455 1.24 28.61 -2.10
N PRO A 456 0.57 28.08 -3.14
CA PRO A 456 0.14 26.68 -3.15
C PRO A 456 1.33 25.70 -3.04
N PRO A 457 1.13 24.49 -2.47
CA PRO A 457 2.20 23.50 -2.28
C PRO A 457 2.74 22.97 -3.62
N ALA A 458 3.90 22.30 -3.56
CA ALA A 458 4.52 21.68 -4.72
C ALA A 458 3.63 20.59 -5.33
N LEU A 459 3.59 20.56 -6.67
CA LEU A 459 2.98 19.48 -7.42
C LEU A 459 3.68 18.16 -7.04
N PRO A 460 2.96 17.11 -6.61
CA PRO A 460 3.59 15.86 -6.19
C PRO A 460 4.40 15.20 -7.30
N ILE A 461 5.44 14.47 -6.90
CA ILE A 461 6.38 13.79 -7.79
C ILE A 461 5.67 12.81 -8.76
N SER A 462 4.52 12.26 -8.35
CA SER A 462 3.64 11.44 -9.18
C SER A 462 3.08 12.21 -10.40
N GLN A 463 2.57 13.42 -10.19
CA GLN A 463 2.05 14.28 -11.25
C GLN A 463 3.17 14.92 -12.09
N LYS A 464 4.31 15.27 -11.47
CA LYS A 464 5.53 15.68 -12.20
C LYS A 464 6.00 14.57 -13.16
N SER A 465 5.99 13.31 -12.70
CA SER A 465 6.35 12.14 -13.52
C SER A 465 5.34 11.90 -14.65
N MET A 466 4.03 11.97 -14.37
CA MET A 466 2.98 11.82 -15.39
C MET A 466 3.01 12.89 -16.50
N LEU A 467 3.52 14.09 -16.19
CA LEU A 467 3.75 15.16 -17.16
C LEU A 467 5.11 15.08 -17.87
N GLY A 468 6.02 14.19 -17.44
CA GLY A 468 7.40 14.13 -17.93
C GLY A 468 8.29 15.30 -17.47
N VAL A 469 7.85 16.08 -16.46
CA VAL A 469 8.56 17.29 -15.99
C VAL A 469 9.33 17.08 -14.68
N ALA A 470 9.35 15.85 -14.15
CA ALA A 470 10.23 15.49 -13.04
C ALA A 470 11.70 15.63 -13.50
N PRO A 471 12.55 16.40 -12.80
CA PRO A 471 13.97 16.49 -13.14
C PRO A 471 14.67 15.12 -13.10
N ALA A 472 15.67 14.92 -13.97
CA ALA A 472 16.52 13.73 -13.98
C ALA A 472 17.15 13.46 -12.59
N GLY A 473 17.37 12.19 -12.24
CA GLY A 473 17.83 11.77 -10.91
C GLY A 473 16.86 12.03 -9.74
N SER A 474 15.74 12.74 -9.94
CA SER A 474 14.83 13.07 -8.83
C SER A 474 13.72 12.05 -8.56
N VAL A 475 13.62 11.02 -9.41
CA VAL A 475 12.78 9.83 -9.21
C VAL A 475 13.60 8.59 -9.53
N LYS A 476 13.77 7.68 -8.58
CA LYS A 476 14.37 6.35 -8.82
C LYS A 476 13.26 5.31 -8.98
N THR A 477 13.33 4.50 -10.03
CA THR A 477 12.49 3.30 -10.15
C THR A 477 13.04 2.20 -9.23
N VAL A 478 12.16 1.54 -8.48
CA VAL A 478 12.52 0.56 -7.45
C VAL A 478 11.68 -0.70 -7.66
N ASN A 479 12.33 -1.85 -7.82
CA ASN A 479 11.69 -3.15 -8.02
C ASN A 479 12.52 -4.27 -7.35
N ALA A 480 11.96 -5.48 -7.29
CA ALA A 480 12.57 -6.62 -6.59
C ALA A 480 13.93 -7.09 -7.16
N ALA A 481 14.29 -6.72 -8.40
CA ALA A 481 15.60 -7.07 -8.96
C ALA A 481 16.74 -6.23 -8.34
N GLY A 482 16.43 -5.10 -7.69
CA GLY A 482 17.39 -4.31 -6.90
C GLY A 482 17.70 -4.88 -5.51
N GLY A 483 17.21 -6.08 -5.18
CA GLY A 483 17.35 -6.70 -3.86
C GLY A 483 16.06 -6.71 -3.03
N ARG A 484 15.99 -7.60 -2.03
CA ARG A 484 14.80 -7.81 -1.20
C ARG A 484 14.48 -6.66 -0.25
N SER A 485 15.48 -5.96 0.26
CA SER A 485 15.30 -4.74 1.03
C SER A 485 16.21 -3.66 0.48
N GLN A 486 15.67 -2.46 0.26
CA GLN A 486 16.37 -1.35 -0.37
C GLN A 486 16.08 -0.05 0.40
N THR A 487 17.13 0.62 0.87
CA THR A 487 17.02 1.84 1.68
C THR A 487 17.37 3.08 0.86
N PHE A 488 16.56 4.14 1.00
CA PHE A 488 16.71 5.39 0.24
C PHE A 488 16.56 6.61 1.15
N THR A 489 17.40 7.62 0.94
CA THR A 489 17.22 8.96 1.54
C THR A 489 16.51 9.87 0.56
N LEU A 490 15.33 10.36 0.94
CA LEU A 490 14.49 11.26 0.16
C LEU A 490 14.66 12.72 0.62
N GLN A 491 14.96 13.58 -0.35
CA GLN A 491 14.85 15.03 -0.23
C GLN A 491 13.36 15.45 -0.25
N PRO A 492 12.99 16.58 0.37
CA PRO A 492 11.61 17.07 0.35
C PRO A 492 11.08 17.36 -1.05
N GLY A 493 9.83 16.94 -1.34
CA GLY A 493 9.14 17.18 -2.61
C GLY A 493 8.92 18.67 -2.95
N GLY A 494 8.89 19.53 -1.93
CA GLY A 494 8.90 20.98 -2.06
C GLY A 494 10.26 21.59 -2.46
N GLY A 495 11.35 20.82 -2.37
CA GLY A 495 12.71 21.23 -2.72
C GLY A 495 13.05 21.14 -4.22
N LEU A 496 14.19 21.71 -4.61
CA LEU A 496 14.58 21.86 -6.02
C LEU A 496 15.56 20.80 -6.56
N SER A 497 16.28 20.07 -5.69
CA SER A 497 17.35 19.14 -6.07
C SER A 497 17.26 17.78 -5.37
N GLY A 498 18.00 16.79 -5.91
CA GLY A 498 18.15 15.45 -5.34
C GLY A 498 16.96 14.51 -5.56
N LEU A 499 17.09 13.29 -5.04
CA LEU A 499 16.07 12.24 -5.08
C LEU A 499 14.88 12.64 -4.20
N ARG A 500 13.72 12.95 -4.79
CA ARG A 500 12.51 13.41 -4.06
C ARG A 500 11.40 12.37 -4.01
N GLY A 501 11.50 11.33 -4.80
CA GLY A 501 10.57 10.23 -4.74
C GLY A 501 11.07 8.95 -5.37
N LEU A 502 10.33 7.88 -5.11
CA LEU A 502 10.54 6.57 -5.70
C LEU A 502 9.33 6.21 -6.56
N LYS A 503 9.54 5.55 -7.69
CA LYS A 503 8.49 4.85 -8.43
C LYS A 503 8.65 3.36 -8.10
N ILE A 504 7.83 2.86 -7.18
CA ILE A 504 7.85 1.43 -6.83
C ILE A 504 7.11 0.67 -7.91
N GLU A 505 7.74 -0.37 -8.44
CA GLU A 505 7.16 -1.30 -9.41
C GLU A 505 7.02 -2.68 -8.76
N SER A 506 5.78 -2.97 -8.37
CA SER A 506 5.39 -4.26 -7.81
C SER A 506 4.73 -5.11 -8.92
N PRO A 507 5.23 -6.33 -9.21
CA PRO A 507 4.67 -7.22 -10.25
C PRO A 507 3.19 -7.56 -10.04
N THR A 508 2.74 -7.55 -8.78
CA THR A 508 1.32 -7.57 -8.40
C THR A 508 0.91 -6.22 -7.83
N GLY A 509 -0.34 -5.79 -8.01
CA GLY A 509 -0.82 -4.51 -7.42
C GLY A 509 -0.37 -3.24 -8.17
N GLY A 510 0.59 -3.34 -9.09
CA GLY A 510 1.00 -2.28 -10.01
C GLY A 510 1.95 -1.24 -9.40
N SER A 511 2.24 -0.18 -10.16
CA SER A 511 3.18 0.86 -9.73
C SER A 511 2.54 1.95 -8.87
N TYR A 512 3.30 2.47 -7.92
CA TYR A 512 2.93 3.63 -7.10
C TYR A 512 4.17 4.49 -6.77
N PHE A 513 3.94 5.70 -6.27
CA PHE A 513 4.99 6.65 -5.92
C PHE A 513 5.15 6.80 -4.42
N VAL A 514 6.39 7.02 -3.97
CA VAL A 514 6.76 7.45 -2.62
C VAL A 514 7.30 8.88 -2.72
N GLU A 515 6.92 9.76 -1.79
CA GLU A 515 7.44 11.14 -1.70
C GLU A 515 7.57 11.56 -0.23
N TYR A 516 8.56 12.41 0.08
CA TYR A 516 8.71 13.02 1.41
C TYR A 516 8.26 14.49 1.40
N ARG A 517 7.60 14.93 2.49
CA ARG A 517 7.16 16.33 2.71
C ARG A 517 7.55 16.78 4.12
N ASN A 518 7.93 18.04 4.30
CA ASN A 518 8.29 18.65 5.58
C ASN A 518 8.12 20.18 5.64
N MET A 519 7.11 20.71 4.94
CA MET A 519 6.87 22.16 4.75
C MET A 519 8.02 23.02 4.18
N SER A 520 9.12 22.43 3.72
CA SER A 520 10.23 23.20 3.14
C SER A 520 10.00 23.58 1.66
N GLY A 521 10.81 24.52 1.16
CA GLY A 521 10.81 24.93 -0.24
C GLY A 521 9.46 25.52 -0.67
N GLN A 522 8.80 24.89 -1.63
CA GLN A 522 7.47 25.33 -2.09
C GLN A 522 6.36 25.11 -1.05
N ASP A 523 6.48 24.10 -0.20
CA ASP A 523 5.40 23.70 0.72
C ASP A 523 5.24 24.64 1.93
N SER A 524 6.18 25.58 2.11
CA SER A 524 6.16 26.56 3.21
C SER A 524 4.94 27.50 3.19
N GLY A 525 4.14 27.48 2.13
CA GLY A 525 2.87 28.21 2.05
C GLY A 525 1.73 27.55 2.83
N LEU A 526 1.84 26.27 3.19
CA LEU A 526 0.84 25.55 3.99
C LEU A 526 0.81 25.99 5.46
N GLY A 527 1.83 26.71 5.94
CA GLY A 527 1.82 27.39 7.25
C GLY A 527 1.86 26.49 8.49
N LEU A 528 2.03 25.17 8.33
CA LEU A 528 2.16 24.24 9.45
C LEU A 528 3.53 24.40 10.13
N GLN A 529 3.51 24.46 11.46
CA GLN A 529 4.71 24.56 12.31
C GLN A 529 5.30 23.18 12.56
N ALA A 530 6.59 23.10 12.92
CA ALA A 530 7.22 21.84 13.33
C ALA A 530 6.42 21.16 14.45
N ASP A 531 6.29 19.83 14.36
CA ASP A 531 5.53 18.96 15.27
C ASP A 531 4.01 19.27 15.36
N SER A 532 3.51 20.24 14.59
CA SER A 532 2.08 20.54 14.52
C SER A 532 1.34 19.54 13.64
N TRP A 533 0.10 19.26 14.03
CA TRP A 533 -0.84 18.49 13.24
C TRP A 533 -2.20 19.19 13.22
N LEU A 534 -2.93 19.03 12.12
CA LEU A 534 -4.30 19.47 11.98
C LEU A 534 -5.22 18.28 11.76
N TYR A 535 -6.46 18.44 12.18
CA TYR A 535 -7.53 17.49 12.03
C TYR A 535 -8.58 18.10 11.10
N LEU A 536 -8.75 17.54 9.90
CA LEU A 536 -9.86 17.86 9.02
C LEU A 536 -10.99 16.86 9.24
N ASP A 537 -12.14 17.39 9.65
CA ASP A 537 -13.40 16.67 9.69
C ASP A 537 -14.30 17.21 8.57
N SER A 538 -14.58 16.37 7.57
CA SER A 538 -15.51 16.70 6.48
C SER A 538 -16.86 15.99 6.65
N GLY A 539 -17.17 15.51 7.86
CA GLY A 539 -18.38 14.76 8.19
C GLY A 539 -18.36 13.31 7.67
N ALA A 540 -17.87 13.09 6.45
CA ALA A 540 -17.68 11.75 5.92
C ALA A 540 -16.49 11.04 6.58
N GLN A 541 -15.38 11.75 6.83
CA GLN A 541 -14.09 11.14 7.19
C GLN A 541 -13.17 12.06 8.01
N ARG A 542 -12.28 11.43 8.77
CA ARG A 542 -11.33 12.04 9.71
C ARG A 542 -9.91 11.93 9.17
N THR A 543 -9.31 13.06 8.78
CA THR A 543 -7.96 13.09 8.19
C THR A 543 -6.99 13.95 8.99
N PHE A 544 -5.83 13.37 9.33
CA PHE A 544 -4.71 14.08 9.94
C PHE A 544 -3.75 14.63 8.88
N ILE A 545 -3.40 15.90 9.06
CA ILE A 545 -2.33 16.61 8.35
C ILE A 545 -1.20 16.80 9.35
N ARG A 546 0.06 16.70 8.90
CA ARG A 546 1.26 16.85 9.73
C ARG A 546 2.23 17.80 9.04
N ASP A 547 3.11 18.41 9.82
CA ASP A 547 4.26 19.16 9.32
C ASP A 547 5.16 18.34 8.38
N GLN A 548 5.42 17.07 8.73
CA GLN A 548 6.33 16.22 7.97
C GLN A 548 5.94 14.74 7.94
N GLY A 549 6.50 14.03 6.95
CA GLY A 549 6.38 12.59 6.79
C GLY A 549 6.34 12.14 5.33
N VAL A 550 6.30 10.82 5.15
CA VAL A 550 6.38 10.15 3.84
C VAL A 550 4.98 9.75 3.37
N ARG A 551 4.68 9.97 2.10
CA ARG A 551 3.38 9.70 1.49
C ARG A 551 3.48 8.74 0.32
N ILE A 552 2.44 7.93 0.15
CA ILE A 552 2.28 7.02 -0.99
C ILE A 552 1.21 7.60 -1.92
N MET A 553 1.46 7.61 -3.23
CA MET A 553 0.45 8.00 -4.23
C MET A 553 0.28 6.95 -5.32
N ARG A 554 -0.97 6.62 -5.64
CA ARG A 554 -1.33 5.94 -6.89
C ARG A 554 -1.74 6.97 -7.95
N THR A 555 -1.45 6.67 -9.20
CA THR A 555 -1.76 7.56 -10.34
C THR A 555 -2.74 6.91 -11.30
N HIS A 556 -3.62 7.71 -11.89
CA HIS A 556 -4.48 7.29 -12.99
C HIS A 556 -4.46 8.33 -14.12
N THR A 557 -4.43 7.85 -15.36
CA THR A 557 -4.70 8.67 -16.56
C THR A 557 -5.99 8.19 -17.19
N GLN A 558 -7.00 9.06 -17.25
CA GLN A 558 -8.27 8.81 -17.91
C GLN A 558 -8.34 9.60 -19.22
N ALA A 559 -8.80 8.98 -20.31
CA ALA A 559 -9.27 9.72 -21.48
C ALA A 559 -10.65 10.32 -21.14
N TYR A 560 -10.76 11.64 -21.14
CA TYR A 560 -12.01 12.36 -20.87
C TYR A 560 -12.77 12.66 -22.17
N SER A 561 -12.03 12.92 -23.24
CA SER A 561 -12.54 13.03 -24.61
C SER A 561 -11.43 12.66 -25.61
N SER A 562 -11.73 12.64 -26.92
CA SER A 562 -10.72 12.38 -27.97
C SER A 562 -9.55 13.39 -27.97
N THR A 563 -9.73 14.54 -27.31
CA THR A 563 -8.75 15.63 -27.21
C THR A 563 -8.26 15.88 -25.78
N GLN A 564 -8.73 15.19 -24.75
CA GLN A 564 -8.45 15.55 -23.35
C GLN A 564 -8.11 14.33 -22.49
N ASN A 565 -7.05 14.45 -21.69
CA ASN A 565 -6.64 13.44 -20.72
C ASN A 565 -6.58 14.05 -19.32
N ILE A 566 -7.06 13.31 -18.32
CA ILE A 566 -7.06 13.71 -16.91
C ILE A 566 -6.02 12.86 -16.17
N ARG A 567 -5.03 13.51 -15.55
CA ARG A 567 -3.91 12.88 -14.84
C ARG A 567 -4.04 13.08 -13.33
N THR A 568 -4.79 12.17 -12.71
CA THR A 568 -5.17 12.20 -11.29
C THR A 568 -4.10 11.51 -10.44
N SER A 569 -3.84 12.06 -9.25
CA SER A 569 -2.99 11.43 -8.24
C SER A 569 -3.79 11.28 -6.95
N THR A 570 -3.85 10.06 -6.41
CA THR A 570 -4.56 9.75 -5.17
C THR A 570 -3.55 9.33 -4.10
N VAL A 571 -3.50 10.05 -2.99
CA VAL A 571 -2.74 9.66 -1.79
C VAL A 571 -3.36 8.42 -1.17
N ILE A 572 -2.55 7.43 -0.83
CA ILE A 572 -2.96 6.27 -0.03
C ILE A 572 -2.56 6.56 1.42
N PRO A 573 -3.52 6.88 2.32
CA PRO A 573 -3.20 7.21 3.70
C PRO A 573 -2.81 5.95 4.48
N VAL A 574 -2.23 6.15 5.66
CA VAL A 574 -2.10 5.12 6.69
C VAL A 574 -3.09 5.35 7.82
N ARG A 575 -3.36 4.32 8.62
CA ARG A 575 -4.01 4.49 9.91
C ARG A 575 -2.95 4.83 10.94
N ASP A 576 -3.17 5.92 11.68
CA ASP A 576 -2.29 6.37 12.75
C ASP A 576 -3.14 7.01 13.85
N THR A 577 -2.60 6.97 15.07
CA THR A 577 -3.14 7.64 16.25
C THR A 577 -2.34 8.93 16.42
N VAL A 578 -2.98 10.08 16.19
CA VAL A 578 -2.33 11.40 16.25
C VAL A 578 -3.05 12.23 17.30
N GLY A 579 -2.31 12.74 18.30
CA GLY A 579 -2.90 13.48 19.42
C GLY A 579 -3.93 12.69 20.23
N GLY A 580 -3.71 11.38 20.41
CA GLY A 580 -4.63 10.48 21.12
C GLY A 580 -5.94 10.18 20.37
N ARG A 581 -5.97 10.37 19.04
CA ARG A 581 -7.16 10.11 18.20
C ARG A 581 -6.79 9.25 17.00
N ASP A 582 -7.60 8.23 16.73
CA ASP A 582 -7.45 7.37 15.56
C ASP A 582 -8.08 7.98 14.30
N GLY A 583 -7.42 7.77 13.17
CA GLY A 583 -7.87 8.30 11.89
C GLY A 583 -6.94 7.95 10.73
N LEU A 584 -7.10 8.65 9.62
CA LEU A 584 -6.27 8.48 8.43
C LEU A 584 -5.24 9.61 8.34
N ALA A 585 -3.96 9.27 8.27
CA ALA A 585 -2.89 10.23 8.05
C ALA A 585 -2.41 10.16 6.60
N GLN A 586 -2.34 11.30 5.91
CA GLN A 586 -1.77 11.38 4.56
C GLN A 586 -0.25 11.24 4.54
N LEU A 587 0.42 11.49 5.68
CA LEU A 587 1.86 11.31 5.88
C LEU A 587 2.12 10.25 6.94
N MET A 588 3.06 9.36 6.64
CA MET A 588 3.65 8.38 7.54
C MET A 588 4.81 9.03 8.32
N ARG A 589 4.77 8.89 9.64
CA ARG A 589 5.91 9.16 10.54
C ARG A 589 6.87 7.95 10.62
N PRO A 590 8.09 8.10 11.19
CA PRO A 590 8.96 6.97 11.52
C PRO A 590 8.22 5.84 12.24
N GLY A 591 8.63 4.59 11.96
CA GLY A 591 7.98 3.37 12.43
C GLY A 591 6.70 2.98 11.68
N LYS A 592 6.01 3.91 10.99
CA LYS A 592 4.85 3.56 10.16
C LYS A 592 5.27 3.04 8.78
N ASN A 593 4.47 2.12 8.28
CA ASN A 593 4.63 1.51 6.96
C ASN A 593 3.30 1.52 6.18
N SER A 594 3.41 1.37 4.86
CA SER A 594 2.28 1.22 3.96
C SER A 594 2.57 0.12 2.95
N THR A 595 1.57 -0.72 2.74
CA THR A 595 1.59 -1.80 1.75
C THR A 595 0.38 -1.62 0.84
N PRO A 596 0.52 -0.94 -0.32
CA PRO A 596 -0.59 -0.71 -1.24
C PRO A 596 -1.25 -2.02 -1.70
N TRP A 597 -2.51 -1.94 -2.10
CA TRP A 597 -3.35 -3.10 -2.38
C TRP A 597 -2.68 -4.08 -3.34
N ASN A 598 -2.62 -5.35 -2.91
CA ASN A 598 -2.06 -6.48 -3.65
C ASN A 598 -0.61 -6.29 -4.10
N SER A 599 0.19 -5.53 -3.35
CA SER A 599 1.62 -5.30 -3.61
C SER A 599 2.51 -6.40 -3.00
N THR A 600 3.59 -6.76 -3.70
CA THR A 600 4.76 -7.47 -3.14
C THR A 600 5.71 -6.53 -2.41
N ALA A 601 5.54 -5.20 -2.53
CA ALA A 601 6.38 -4.20 -1.91
C ALA A 601 5.67 -3.50 -0.74
N ARG A 602 6.37 -3.39 0.39
CA ARG A 602 6.03 -2.57 1.57
C ARG A 602 7.01 -1.41 1.66
N VAL A 603 6.51 -0.23 1.99
CA VAL A 603 7.35 0.96 2.25
C VAL A 603 7.26 1.30 3.73
N SER A 604 8.41 1.33 4.39
CA SER A 604 8.57 1.63 5.82
C SER A 604 9.34 2.92 6.01
N VAL A 605 8.92 3.79 6.93
CA VAL A 605 9.64 5.03 7.26
C VAL A 605 10.61 4.76 8.39
N VAL A 606 11.91 4.92 8.13
CA VAL A 606 12.98 4.72 9.12
C VAL A 606 13.18 6.01 9.92
N SER A 607 13.30 7.16 9.24
CA SER A 607 13.51 8.46 9.89
C SER A 607 12.97 9.62 9.06
N THR A 608 12.76 10.77 9.69
CA THR A 608 12.30 12.04 9.08
C THR A 608 12.99 13.23 9.74
N GLY A 609 13.14 14.34 8.99
CA GLY A 609 13.76 15.58 9.44
C GLY A 609 14.01 16.53 8.27
N ALA A 610 15.25 16.95 8.04
CA ALA A 610 15.63 17.66 6.80
C ALA A 610 15.39 16.80 5.55
N THR A 611 15.62 15.49 5.67
CA THR A 611 15.35 14.43 4.70
C THR A 611 14.57 13.31 5.39
N ALA A 612 14.08 12.32 4.64
CA ALA A 612 13.55 11.09 5.22
C ALA A 612 14.29 9.85 4.70
N THR A 613 14.58 8.90 5.59
CA THR A 613 15.07 7.58 5.20
C THR A 613 13.88 6.63 5.13
N VAL A 614 13.73 5.95 4.00
CA VAL A 614 12.68 4.94 3.75
C VAL A 614 13.31 3.62 3.36
N ARG A 615 12.72 2.51 3.82
CA ARG A 615 13.07 1.15 3.40
C ARG A 615 11.94 0.59 2.54
N VAL A 616 12.28 -0.05 1.44
CA VAL A 616 11.35 -0.74 0.55
C VAL A 616 11.64 -2.24 0.63
N ASP A 617 10.72 -2.98 1.24
CA ASP A 617 10.82 -4.43 1.44
C ASP A 617 9.96 -5.15 0.41
N PHE A 618 10.56 -6.08 -0.34
CA PHE A 618 9.89 -6.96 -1.29
C PHE A 618 9.72 -8.36 -0.69
N THR A 619 8.54 -8.95 -0.91
CA THR A 619 8.33 -10.38 -0.64
C THR A 619 9.28 -11.23 -1.49
N PRO A 620 9.75 -12.39 -1.00
CA PRO A 620 10.73 -13.24 -1.71
C PRO A 620 10.21 -13.78 -3.05
N PHE A 621 8.89 -13.77 -3.27
CA PHE A 621 8.27 -14.29 -4.48
C PHE A 621 7.34 -13.26 -5.13
N ILE A 622 7.59 -12.95 -6.40
CA ILE A 622 6.92 -11.86 -7.13
C ILE A 622 5.42 -12.08 -7.38
N ASP A 623 4.95 -13.32 -7.21
CA ASP A 623 3.55 -13.74 -7.33
C ASP A 623 2.86 -13.94 -5.97
N VAL A 624 3.53 -13.60 -4.86
CA VAL A 624 2.99 -13.68 -3.49
C VAL A 624 3.03 -12.28 -2.85
N PRO A 625 1.97 -11.46 -3.04
CA PRO A 625 1.86 -10.17 -2.36
C PRO A 625 1.60 -10.35 -0.86
N TYR A 626 1.90 -9.31 -0.07
CA TYR A 626 1.72 -9.30 1.38
C TYR A 626 0.27 -9.60 1.84
N VAL A 627 -0.73 -9.31 0.99
CA VAL A 627 -2.15 -9.59 1.27
C VAL A 627 -2.57 -11.03 0.92
N HIS A 628 -1.66 -11.85 0.39
CA HIS A 628 -1.93 -13.26 0.11
C HIS A 628 -2.25 -13.98 1.42
N LYS A 629 -3.30 -14.82 1.43
CA LYS A 629 -3.78 -15.48 2.66
C LYS A 629 -2.69 -16.27 3.39
N PHE A 630 -1.76 -16.84 2.64
CA PHE A 630 -0.63 -17.62 3.14
C PHE A 630 0.72 -16.89 2.97
N ALA A 631 0.73 -15.55 2.92
CA ALA A 631 1.96 -14.77 2.72
C ALA A 631 2.99 -15.05 3.81
N THR A 632 2.56 -15.14 5.07
CA THR A 632 3.42 -15.46 6.22
C THR A 632 4.07 -16.82 6.06
N GLU A 633 3.28 -17.88 5.85
CA GLU A 633 3.82 -19.25 5.76
C GLU A 633 4.69 -19.44 4.52
N ILE A 634 4.38 -18.76 3.41
CA ILE A 634 5.21 -18.80 2.20
C ILE A 634 6.51 -18.00 2.37
N ASN A 635 6.48 -16.86 3.08
CA ASN A 635 7.70 -16.11 3.41
C ASN A 635 8.61 -16.92 4.33
N TRP A 636 8.06 -17.56 5.37
CA TRP A 636 8.78 -18.49 6.25
C TRP A 636 9.41 -19.65 5.47
N MET A 637 8.68 -20.26 4.52
CA MET A 637 9.26 -21.27 3.63
C MET A 637 10.47 -20.74 2.83
N SER A 638 10.59 -19.44 2.60
CA SER A 638 11.77 -18.83 1.96
C SER A 638 12.90 -18.53 2.92
N THR A 639 12.61 -17.99 4.11
CA THR A 639 13.65 -17.60 5.09
C THR A 639 14.28 -18.83 5.74
N SER A 640 13.50 -19.85 6.08
CA SER A 640 14.02 -21.13 6.58
C SER A 640 14.58 -22.06 5.48
N GLY A 641 14.95 -21.55 4.31
CA GLY A 641 15.58 -22.31 3.21
C GLY A 641 14.74 -23.43 2.57
N LEU A 642 13.51 -23.69 3.04
CA LEU A 642 12.71 -24.83 2.62
C LEU A 642 12.32 -24.75 1.14
N SER A 643 12.00 -23.56 0.63
CA SER A 643 11.62 -23.29 -0.76
C SER A 643 12.42 -22.14 -1.35
N THR A 644 13.29 -22.45 -2.31
CA THR A 644 14.01 -21.48 -3.15
C THR A 644 13.14 -20.90 -4.30
N GLY A 645 11.92 -21.41 -4.49
CA GLY A 645 11.01 -20.98 -5.55
C GLY A 645 11.42 -21.45 -6.96
N ILE A 646 10.66 -20.97 -7.95
CA ILE A 646 10.88 -21.19 -9.38
C ILE A 646 11.56 -19.93 -9.94
N ASP A 647 12.58 -20.08 -10.77
CA ASP A 647 13.22 -18.94 -11.44
C ASP A 647 12.22 -18.22 -12.37
N ALA A 648 12.27 -16.89 -12.35
CA ALA A 648 11.47 -16.01 -13.19
C ALA A 648 12.33 -15.06 -14.06
N GLY A 649 13.66 -15.20 -14.01
CA GLY A 649 14.63 -14.33 -14.68
C GLY A 649 14.98 -13.08 -13.86
N GLY A 650 16.12 -12.46 -14.16
CA GLY A 650 16.56 -11.22 -13.51
C GLY A 650 16.67 -11.31 -11.97
N SER A 651 17.15 -12.47 -11.48
CA SER A 651 17.21 -12.83 -10.06
C SER A 651 15.86 -12.88 -9.32
N GLN A 652 14.73 -12.79 -10.04
CA GLN A 652 13.40 -12.86 -9.45
C GLN A 652 12.93 -14.31 -9.29
N ARG A 653 12.20 -14.61 -8.21
CA ARG A 653 11.61 -15.93 -7.96
C ARG A 653 10.09 -15.87 -7.92
N LYS A 654 9.44 -16.95 -8.33
CA LYS A 654 7.99 -17.20 -8.18
C LYS A 654 7.76 -18.37 -7.23
N TYR A 655 6.70 -18.29 -6.43
CA TYR A 655 6.29 -19.40 -5.57
C TYR A 655 5.29 -20.34 -6.25
N ALA A 656 4.47 -19.86 -7.18
CA ALA A 656 3.33 -20.58 -7.77
C ALA A 656 2.38 -21.19 -6.70
N PRO A 657 1.75 -20.37 -5.83
CA PRO A 657 1.01 -20.84 -4.64
C PRO A 657 -0.08 -21.87 -4.95
N SER A 658 -0.87 -21.65 -6.01
CA SER A 658 -1.97 -22.54 -6.41
C SER A 658 -1.53 -23.77 -7.21
N ALA A 659 -0.25 -23.91 -7.57
CA ALA A 659 0.24 -25.08 -8.30
C ALA A 659 0.28 -26.32 -7.38
N ASN A 660 -0.02 -27.50 -7.94
CA ASN A 660 0.02 -28.76 -7.21
C ASN A 660 1.46 -29.17 -6.88
N VAL A 661 1.69 -29.66 -5.66
CA VAL A 661 2.98 -30.18 -5.24
C VAL A 661 3.21 -31.58 -5.82
N THR A 662 4.32 -31.76 -6.55
CA THR A 662 4.83 -33.07 -6.97
C THR A 662 5.44 -33.82 -5.79
N ARG A 663 5.42 -35.15 -5.82
CA ARG A 663 5.98 -35.98 -4.75
C ARG A 663 7.47 -35.71 -4.51
N GLU A 664 8.24 -35.49 -5.58
CA GLU A 664 9.65 -35.08 -5.48
C GLU A 664 9.85 -33.72 -4.77
N ALA A 665 8.98 -32.73 -5.01
CA ALA A 665 9.11 -31.41 -4.39
C ALA A 665 8.73 -31.47 -2.90
N MET A 666 7.74 -32.29 -2.55
CA MET A 666 7.46 -32.64 -1.15
C MET A 666 8.65 -33.36 -0.50
N ALA A 667 9.32 -34.28 -1.19
CA ALA A 667 10.52 -34.93 -0.65
C ALA A 667 11.61 -33.90 -0.33
N ALA A 668 11.88 -32.96 -1.24
CA ALA A 668 12.83 -31.86 -1.01
C ALA A 668 12.44 -30.98 0.19
N PHE A 669 11.17 -30.60 0.33
CA PHE A 669 10.69 -29.82 1.47
C PHE A 669 10.84 -30.56 2.80
N LEU A 670 10.42 -31.83 2.87
CA LEU A 670 10.51 -32.62 4.09
C LEU A 670 11.96 -32.97 4.46
N TYR A 671 12.83 -33.15 3.46
CA TYR A 671 14.26 -33.37 3.67
C TYR A 671 14.91 -32.13 4.29
N ARG A 672 14.72 -30.94 3.72
CA ARG A 672 15.26 -29.69 4.29
C ARG A 672 14.74 -29.40 5.70
N LEU A 673 13.50 -29.81 5.99
CA LEU A 673 12.86 -29.61 7.29
C LEU A 673 13.37 -30.54 8.40
N ALA A 674 13.82 -31.77 8.07
CA ALA A 674 13.96 -32.82 9.09
C ALA A 674 14.99 -33.93 8.78
N ALA A 675 15.71 -33.88 7.65
CA ALA A 675 16.79 -34.82 7.42
C ALA A 675 18.03 -34.45 8.24
N PRO A 676 18.73 -35.43 8.84
CA PRO A 676 19.98 -35.14 9.52
C PRO A 676 21.03 -34.69 8.49
N SER A 677 21.85 -33.70 8.86
CA SER A 677 22.86 -33.09 7.99
C SER A 677 23.83 -34.11 7.38
N ASN A 678 24.20 -35.14 8.15
CA ASN A 678 25.07 -36.24 7.76
C ASN A 678 24.39 -37.36 6.93
N TYR A 679 23.15 -37.18 6.46
CA TYR A 679 22.46 -38.21 5.68
C TYR A 679 23.21 -38.55 4.39
N THR A 680 23.61 -39.83 4.27
CA THR A 680 24.23 -40.41 3.08
C THR A 680 23.21 -41.30 2.36
N ALA A 681 22.94 -41.00 1.10
CA ALA A 681 22.04 -41.81 0.27
C ALA A 681 22.68 -43.18 -0.07
N PRO A 682 21.87 -44.25 -0.19
CA PRO A 682 22.38 -45.59 -0.52
C PRO A 682 23.02 -45.63 -1.91
N GLN A 683 23.94 -46.59 -2.14
CA GLN A 683 24.62 -46.76 -3.43
C GLN A 683 23.72 -47.35 -4.54
N THR A 684 22.58 -47.91 -4.17
CA THR A 684 21.54 -48.43 -5.06
C THR A 684 20.22 -47.75 -4.69
N SER A 685 19.45 -47.32 -5.69
CA SER A 685 18.17 -46.66 -5.43
C SER A 685 17.14 -47.64 -4.85
N PRO A 686 16.35 -47.23 -3.82
CA PRO A 686 15.21 -48.02 -3.34
C PRO A 686 14.02 -48.01 -4.30
N PHE A 687 14.03 -47.17 -5.36
CA PHE A 687 12.95 -47.04 -6.33
C PHE A 687 13.46 -47.14 -7.78
N LYS A 688 12.76 -47.93 -8.61
CA LYS A 688 13.18 -48.22 -10.00
C LYS A 688 13.10 -47.02 -10.93
N ASP A 689 12.19 -46.08 -10.63
CA ASP A 689 11.90 -44.87 -11.41
C ASP A 689 12.63 -43.62 -10.89
N VAL A 690 13.56 -43.78 -9.93
CA VAL A 690 14.40 -42.70 -9.39
C VAL A 690 15.87 -43.15 -9.44
N PRO A 691 16.57 -43.02 -10.57
CA PRO A 691 18.00 -43.32 -10.67
C PRO A 691 18.84 -42.33 -9.85
N LYS A 692 20.12 -42.66 -9.58
CA LYS A 692 21.03 -41.78 -8.81
C LYS A 692 21.26 -40.41 -9.45
N SER A 693 21.08 -40.30 -10.77
CA SER A 693 21.15 -39.05 -11.53
C SER A 693 19.88 -38.18 -11.44
N HIS A 694 18.83 -38.65 -10.77
CA HIS A 694 17.63 -37.84 -10.53
C HIS A 694 17.95 -36.71 -9.54
N GLN A 695 17.60 -35.47 -9.88
CA GLN A 695 17.97 -34.28 -9.08
C GLN A 695 17.56 -34.37 -7.60
N PHE A 696 16.43 -35.03 -7.30
CA PHE A 696 15.92 -35.25 -5.94
C PHE A 696 16.19 -36.67 -5.39
N TYR A 697 17.24 -37.35 -5.88
CA TYR A 697 17.55 -38.73 -5.48
C TYR A 697 17.80 -38.85 -3.97
N LYS A 698 18.61 -37.94 -3.41
CA LYS A 698 19.02 -37.97 -1.98
C LYS A 698 17.80 -37.89 -1.06
N GLU A 699 16.91 -36.96 -1.36
CA GLU A 699 15.72 -36.63 -0.57
C GLU A 699 14.66 -37.73 -0.67
N ILE A 700 14.45 -38.28 -1.87
CA ILE A 700 13.55 -39.40 -2.09
C ILE A 700 14.07 -40.68 -1.42
N ALA A 701 15.38 -40.94 -1.46
CA ALA A 701 15.98 -42.07 -0.77
C ALA A 701 15.91 -41.93 0.77
N TRP A 702 16.12 -40.72 1.31
CA TRP A 702 15.92 -40.42 2.72
C TRP A 702 14.48 -40.70 3.17
N MET A 703 13.48 -40.26 2.40
CA MET A 703 12.08 -40.58 2.70
C MET A 703 11.81 -42.09 2.80
N TYR A 704 12.56 -42.92 2.06
CA TYR A 704 12.45 -44.37 2.17
C TYR A 704 13.15 -44.93 3.41
N THR A 705 14.42 -44.56 3.64
CA THR A 705 15.20 -45.06 4.79
C THR A 705 14.61 -44.63 6.13
N SER A 706 14.00 -43.43 6.18
CA SER A 706 13.31 -42.91 7.37
C SER A 706 11.85 -43.36 7.47
N GLY A 707 11.39 -44.32 6.64
CA GLY A 707 10.06 -44.91 6.72
C GLY A 707 8.89 -43.99 6.32
N LEU A 708 9.15 -42.76 5.88
CA LEU A 708 8.12 -41.79 5.50
C LEU A 708 7.35 -42.24 4.24
N SER A 709 8.08 -42.75 3.24
CA SER A 709 7.55 -43.24 1.96
C SER A 709 7.86 -44.72 1.73
N THR A 710 6.83 -45.53 1.57
CA THR A 710 6.95 -46.96 1.23
C THR A 710 7.05 -47.23 -0.27
N GLY A 711 6.83 -46.23 -1.12
CA GLY A 711 6.65 -46.38 -2.57
C GLY A 711 5.37 -47.15 -2.98
N ILE A 712 5.26 -47.38 -4.28
CA ILE A 712 4.21 -48.14 -4.97
C ILE A 712 4.82 -49.47 -5.42
N SER A 713 4.25 -50.61 -5.01
CA SER A 713 4.72 -51.92 -5.44
C SER A 713 4.48 -52.13 -6.94
N VAL A 714 5.50 -52.61 -7.66
CA VAL A 714 5.43 -52.93 -9.10
C VAL A 714 6.14 -54.25 -9.39
N ALA A 715 6.01 -54.78 -10.60
CA ALA A 715 6.72 -55.98 -11.01
C ALA A 715 8.25 -55.80 -10.84
N GLY A 716 8.85 -56.65 -10.01
CA GLY A 716 10.28 -56.64 -9.71
C GLY A 716 10.79 -55.37 -9.01
N GLY A 717 10.02 -54.78 -8.08
CA GLY A 717 10.50 -53.73 -7.17
C GLY A 717 9.43 -52.73 -6.73
N ARG A 718 9.83 -51.47 -6.52
CA ARG A 718 8.93 -50.36 -6.15
C ARG A 718 9.22 -49.12 -6.98
N ASN A 719 8.19 -48.32 -7.22
CA ASN A 719 8.29 -47.00 -7.84
C ASN A 719 7.96 -45.90 -6.80
N TYR A 720 8.53 -44.71 -6.96
CA TYR A 720 8.20 -43.54 -6.15
C TYR A 720 7.17 -42.62 -6.82
N ALA A 721 7.08 -42.60 -8.14
CA ALA A 721 6.30 -41.68 -8.97
C ALA A 721 6.61 -40.18 -8.69
N PRO A 722 7.85 -39.72 -8.92
CA PRO A 722 8.33 -38.39 -8.49
C PRO A 722 7.50 -37.22 -9.02
N LYS A 723 7.09 -37.26 -10.30
CA LYS A 723 6.30 -36.20 -10.96
C LYS A 723 4.81 -36.21 -10.61
N SER A 724 4.28 -37.23 -9.94
CA SER A 724 2.85 -37.27 -9.60
C SER A 724 2.50 -36.29 -8.48
N SER A 725 1.34 -35.63 -8.58
CA SER A 725 0.87 -34.70 -7.53
C SER A 725 0.42 -35.42 -6.27
N VAL A 726 0.88 -34.93 -5.11
CA VAL A 726 0.55 -35.41 -3.76
C VAL A 726 -0.95 -35.23 -3.47
N THR A 727 -1.60 -36.26 -2.95
CA THR A 727 -2.98 -36.18 -2.43
C THR A 727 -2.99 -35.77 -0.97
N ARG A 728 -4.07 -35.13 -0.51
CA ARG A 728 -4.21 -34.65 0.87
C ARG A 728 -4.16 -35.77 1.91
N GLU A 729 -4.68 -36.96 1.59
CA GLU A 729 -4.53 -38.15 2.44
C GLU A 729 -3.07 -38.64 2.54
N ALA A 730 -2.30 -38.57 1.43
CA ALA A 730 -0.90 -38.97 1.42
C ALA A 730 -0.07 -37.98 2.23
N MET A 731 -0.35 -36.68 2.10
CA MET A 731 0.24 -35.63 2.94
C MET A 731 0.01 -35.89 4.44
N ALA A 732 -1.23 -36.18 4.85
CA ALA A 732 -1.51 -36.54 6.25
C ALA A 732 -0.66 -37.75 6.70
N ALA A 733 -0.53 -38.77 5.85
CA ALA A 733 0.29 -39.94 6.15
C ALA A 733 1.80 -39.65 6.24
N PHE A 734 2.32 -38.71 5.44
CA PHE A 734 3.71 -38.25 5.55
C PHE A 734 3.93 -37.46 6.84
N MET A 735 3.08 -36.48 7.14
CA MET A 735 3.19 -35.66 8.36
C MET A 735 3.07 -36.49 9.63
N TYR A 736 2.14 -37.46 9.66
CA TYR A 736 1.95 -38.37 10.80
C TYR A 736 3.21 -39.19 11.08
N ARG A 737 3.86 -39.73 10.04
CA ARG A 737 5.13 -40.48 10.19
C ARG A 737 6.29 -39.58 10.57
N LEU A 738 6.37 -38.39 9.96
CA LEU A 738 7.40 -37.39 10.24
C LEU A 738 7.39 -36.94 11.70
N LYS A 739 6.20 -36.74 12.28
CA LYS A 739 6.03 -36.43 13.71
C LYS A 739 6.07 -37.65 14.64
N GLY A 740 6.33 -38.86 14.12
CA GLY A 740 6.35 -40.09 14.92
C GLY A 740 5.04 -40.40 15.66
N ALA A 741 3.90 -39.92 15.13
CA ALA A 741 2.65 -39.91 15.88
C ALA A 741 2.10 -41.31 16.19
N THR A 742 1.49 -41.46 17.37
CA THR A 742 0.89 -42.72 17.86
C THR A 742 -0.64 -42.66 17.97
N TYR A 743 -1.26 -41.59 17.47
CA TYR A 743 -2.69 -41.31 17.58
C TYR A 743 -3.56 -42.41 16.94
N PRO A 744 -4.49 -43.03 17.69
CA PRO A 744 -5.27 -44.19 17.23
C PRO A 744 -6.37 -43.84 16.21
N GLY A 745 -6.66 -42.55 16.01
CA GLY A 745 -7.76 -42.04 15.20
C GLY A 745 -8.94 -41.59 16.05
N ALA A 746 -9.62 -40.52 15.62
CA ALA A 746 -10.72 -39.93 16.39
C ALA A 746 -11.90 -40.89 16.54
N ALA A 747 -12.56 -40.86 17.70
CA ALA A 747 -13.73 -41.71 17.99
C ALA A 747 -14.89 -41.46 17.01
N GLN A 748 -15.10 -40.18 16.67
CA GLN A 748 -15.97 -39.71 15.58
C GLN A 748 -15.13 -38.84 14.62
N SER A 749 -15.43 -38.90 13.34
CA SER A 749 -14.74 -38.06 12.35
C SER A 749 -15.19 -36.60 12.47
N PRO A 750 -14.27 -35.61 12.47
CA PRO A 750 -14.61 -34.20 12.32
C PRO A 750 -15.01 -33.86 10.87
N PHE A 751 -14.79 -34.78 9.91
CA PHE A 751 -15.06 -34.56 8.49
C PHE A 751 -16.16 -35.49 7.96
N THR A 752 -17.09 -34.91 7.21
CA THR A 752 -18.25 -35.63 6.66
C THR A 752 -17.92 -36.62 5.54
N ASP A 753 -16.79 -36.44 4.86
CA ASP A 753 -16.28 -37.26 3.76
C ASP A 753 -15.21 -38.29 4.18
N VAL A 754 -14.86 -38.33 5.47
CA VAL A 754 -13.88 -39.26 6.06
C VAL A 754 -14.58 -40.18 7.05
N LYS A 755 -14.59 -41.48 6.78
CA LYS A 755 -15.29 -42.50 7.59
C LYS A 755 -14.30 -43.47 8.24
N LYS A 756 -14.61 -43.88 9.47
CA LYS A 756 -13.80 -44.86 10.22
C LYS A 756 -13.65 -46.15 9.41
N GLY A 757 -12.41 -46.65 9.30
CA GLY A 757 -12.06 -47.81 8.47
C GLY A 757 -11.60 -47.48 7.04
N GLN A 758 -11.71 -46.23 6.58
CA GLN A 758 -11.07 -45.81 5.32
C GLN A 758 -9.54 -45.74 5.45
N PRO A 759 -8.78 -45.90 4.34
CA PRO A 759 -7.35 -45.63 4.31
C PRO A 759 -7.03 -44.24 4.84
N PHE A 760 -5.94 -44.13 5.61
CA PHE A 760 -5.45 -42.89 6.22
C PHE A 760 -6.38 -42.20 7.23
N TYR A 761 -7.43 -42.87 7.72
CA TYR A 761 -8.40 -42.30 8.68
C TYR A 761 -7.73 -41.72 9.94
N LYS A 762 -6.81 -42.48 10.57
CA LYS A 762 -6.15 -42.04 11.81
C LYS A 762 -5.21 -40.88 11.55
N GLU A 763 -4.52 -40.87 10.41
CA GLU A 763 -3.57 -39.84 10.02
C GLU A 763 -4.29 -38.52 9.69
N ILE A 764 -5.42 -38.59 8.97
CA ILE A 764 -6.26 -37.44 8.65
C ILE A 764 -6.90 -36.86 9.92
N THR A 765 -7.42 -37.70 10.81
CA THR A 765 -8.06 -37.23 12.05
C THR A 765 -7.04 -36.70 13.06
N TRP A 766 -5.86 -37.31 13.17
CA TRP A 766 -4.73 -36.75 13.91
C TRP A 766 -4.33 -35.37 13.41
N MET A 767 -4.23 -35.18 12.08
CA MET A 767 -3.82 -33.90 11.50
C MET A 767 -4.77 -32.74 11.87
N TYR A 768 -6.05 -33.05 12.13
CA TYR A 768 -7.05 -32.08 12.62
C TYR A 768 -6.99 -31.87 14.13
N ASP A 769 -6.77 -32.95 14.88
CA ASP A 769 -6.58 -32.93 16.34
C ASP A 769 -5.40 -32.00 16.69
N ALA A 770 -4.25 -32.25 16.06
CA ALA A 770 -3.01 -31.47 16.14
C ALA A 770 -3.03 -30.12 15.38
N LYS A 771 -4.21 -29.63 14.96
CA LYS A 771 -4.45 -28.31 14.31
C LYS A 771 -3.68 -28.00 13.01
N LEU A 772 -2.90 -28.95 12.48
CA LEU A 772 -2.19 -28.81 11.20
C LEU A 772 -3.17 -28.55 10.04
N THR A 773 -4.34 -29.21 10.04
CA THR A 773 -5.42 -28.96 9.07
C THR A 773 -6.69 -28.45 9.74
N THR A 774 -7.30 -27.43 9.14
CA THR A 774 -8.63 -26.89 9.52
C THR A 774 -9.79 -27.59 8.80
N GLY A 775 -9.49 -28.41 7.78
CA GLY A 775 -10.49 -28.85 6.80
C GLY A 775 -10.99 -27.72 5.88
N ILE A 776 -12.01 -28.05 5.09
CA ILE A 776 -12.72 -27.18 4.16
C ILE A 776 -14.20 -27.18 4.57
N VAL A 777 -14.78 -26.00 4.80
CA VAL A 777 -16.21 -25.87 5.09
C VAL A 777 -17.00 -25.90 3.79
N VAL A 778 -17.89 -26.89 3.65
CA VAL A 778 -18.81 -27.04 2.52
C VAL A 778 -20.22 -27.15 3.10
N ASN A 779 -21.12 -26.23 2.72
CA ASN A 779 -22.51 -26.18 3.20
C ASN A 779 -22.62 -26.23 4.75
N GLY A 780 -21.77 -25.46 5.44
CA GLY A 780 -21.71 -25.40 6.91
C GLY A 780 -21.12 -26.63 7.60
N LYS A 781 -20.61 -27.63 6.85
CA LYS A 781 -20.01 -28.84 7.41
C LYS A 781 -18.55 -28.97 6.98
N LEU A 782 -17.72 -29.57 7.84
CA LEU A 782 -16.33 -29.82 7.51
C LEU A 782 -16.18 -31.03 6.57
N THR A 783 -15.30 -30.86 5.60
CA THR A 783 -14.81 -31.89 4.67
C THR A 783 -13.28 -31.86 4.66
N TYR A 784 -12.64 -32.99 4.37
CA TYR A 784 -11.19 -33.05 4.22
C TYR A 784 -10.72 -33.05 2.77
N ASN A 785 -11.53 -33.58 1.84
CA ASN A 785 -11.19 -33.94 0.47
C ASN A 785 -9.91 -34.81 0.37
N PRO A 786 -9.95 -36.10 0.80
CA PRO A 786 -8.77 -36.98 0.85
C PRO A 786 -8.01 -37.14 -0.47
N LYS A 787 -8.75 -37.25 -1.58
CA LYS A 787 -8.18 -37.45 -2.93
C LYS A 787 -7.77 -36.16 -3.63
N GLY A 788 -8.21 -35.00 -3.11
CA GLY A 788 -7.79 -33.68 -3.60
C GLY A 788 -6.27 -33.53 -3.57
N LYS A 789 -5.74 -32.75 -4.52
CA LYS A 789 -4.30 -32.48 -4.60
C LYS A 789 -3.89 -31.40 -3.59
N VAL A 790 -2.64 -31.47 -3.14
CA VAL A 790 -2.06 -30.45 -2.24
C VAL A 790 -1.43 -29.35 -3.10
N THR A 791 -1.89 -28.11 -2.94
CA THR A 791 -1.28 -26.92 -3.54
C THR A 791 -0.03 -26.50 -2.75
N ARG A 792 0.88 -25.75 -3.38
CA ARG A 792 2.12 -25.28 -2.74
C ARG A 792 1.85 -24.37 -1.54
N GLU A 793 0.84 -23.51 -1.61
CA GLU A 793 0.39 -22.71 -0.45
C GLU A 793 -0.13 -23.56 0.71
N ALA A 794 -0.87 -24.64 0.42
CA ALA A 794 -1.38 -25.54 1.44
C ALA A 794 -0.25 -26.35 2.11
N MET A 795 0.79 -26.70 1.33
CA MET A 795 2.02 -27.27 1.87
C MET A 795 2.70 -26.31 2.85
N ALA A 796 2.91 -25.03 2.47
CA ALA A 796 3.50 -24.03 3.36
C ALA A 796 2.74 -23.95 4.69
N ALA A 797 1.41 -23.83 4.63
CA ALA A 797 0.55 -23.78 5.81
C ALA A 797 0.64 -25.06 6.69
N PHE A 798 0.78 -26.25 6.10
CA PHE A 798 0.94 -27.50 6.86
C PHE A 798 2.31 -27.63 7.54
N LEU A 799 3.38 -27.20 6.88
CA LEU A 799 4.74 -27.28 7.44
C LEU A 799 4.97 -26.20 8.50
N HIS A 800 4.44 -25.00 8.31
CA HIS A 800 4.51 -23.91 9.28
C HIS A 800 3.80 -24.28 10.59
N ARG A 801 2.56 -24.80 10.52
CA ARG A 801 1.82 -25.28 11.71
C ARG A 801 2.40 -26.54 12.35
N ALA A 802 3.32 -27.22 11.67
CA ALA A 802 4.03 -28.36 12.24
C ALA A 802 5.28 -27.93 13.01
N THR A 803 5.67 -26.66 12.92
CA THR A 803 6.84 -26.06 13.59
C THR A 803 6.47 -24.96 14.58
N HIS A 804 5.27 -24.38 14.44
CA HIS A 804 4.65 -23.36 15.30
C HIS A 804 3.24 -23.83 15.70
#